data_AF-A0A8S2PN33-F1
#
_entry.id   AF-A0A8S2PN33-F1
#
_cell.length_a   1.000
_cell.length_b   1.000
_cell.length_c   1.000
_cell.angle_alpha   90.00
_cell.angle_beta   90.00
_cell.angle_gamma   90.00
#
_symmetry.space_group_name_H-M   'P 1'
#
loop_
_entity.id
_entity.type
_entity.pdbx_description
1 polymer ?
#
loop_
_entity_poly.entity_id
_entity_poly.type
_entity_poly.pdbx_seq_one_letter_code
_entity_poly.pdbx_strand_id
1 'polypeptide(L)'
;MKGSKYHVPVVQEEIEEHATIEHFDIVWLNERPHLTLLQDPQYSEQILNLDGYNMRFFEDFLECGDYLYKLPTSAEVILIAEGQDTEEIINVTHCLCPIKVIFVVHLVAMSTNDENHISPAYVKVKHTNLNQVANRIRLFEARFLRNTKEFFSINIFEGNKTSELSSNEINGRFLFTQLLLDILLRMDRKLNDKDELIARCTELFATNAKELEKVTKFHLEYNAEKVFEWYTKDAFVYRQLNKALRTQNIDLLFLYRFILQDMKNQLMLHQEQLPVHVYRGQRLSRDEWKQLSKAKDQYISMNSFLSTSLQLSVAEILINNNKNDDEVSVLFDINADSKVLGGVQPFANISRFSQFPQEEEVLFMAGSMFHITDVINGDSFSTVKMELCSNEENELKPLFETLRNEYGGELTGKDKEASLNSFGVVLFNMKKFHTADRFFRRIYYETSTDDPNRARYCQNIGNAALHTGRYEESAVWYDRALEQCESHGYMDHPLQANIHLVRGNLYSMQNKRRQALDSYNTALTIYRKIFGENHPRIATCYGNMAAFFRRRKYYRTSLEYCERALNVANHSLPEIHPDLIFYNLSLAKLLLELRHRELQRALGHTEKALEIAQKAISTEQMEFIDIYSTMGQIYECMHDFENSTLWYNKVDALGGLQTADVRIQQKWNK
;
A
#
# COMPACT_ATOMS: atom_id res chain seq x y z
N MET A 1 -13.38 43.48 15.17
CA MET A 1 -13.03 42.73 16.39
C MET A 1 -14.02 41.60 16.57
N LYS A 2 -13.54 40.42 17.01
CA LYS A 2 -14.15 39.07 16.95
C LYS A 2 -14.09 38.48 15.52
N GLY A 3 -13.22 37.53 15.15
CA GLY A 3 -12.47 36.56 15.94
C GLY A 3 -13.17 35.19 15.93
N SER A 4 -13.23 34.53 14.77
CA SER A 4 -13.59 33.11 14.68
C SER A 4 -12.37 32.34 14.17
N LYS A 5 -11.55 31.90 15.13
CA LYS A 5 -10.50 30.91 14.95
C LYS A 5 -11.17 29.61 14.51
N TYR A 6 -10.87 29.13 13.30
CA TYR A 6 -11.04 27.71 13.02
C TYR A 6 -9.91 27.00 13.77
N HIS A 7 -10.25 26.43 14.92
CA HIS A 7 -9.43 25.44 15.59
C HIS A 7 -9.37 24.22 14.67
N VAL A 8 -8.24 24.06 13.99
CA VAL A 8 -7.82 22.78 13.44
C VAL A 8 -7.53 21.89 14.65
N PRO A 9 -8.17 20.73 14.82
CA PRO A 9 -7.71 19.77 15.81
C PRO A 9 -6.31 19.33 15.38
N VAL A 10 -5.32 19.71 16.19
CA VAL A 10 -4.01 19.06 16.18
C VAL A 10 -4.29 17.63 16.62
N VAL A 11 -4.38 16.72 15.67
CA VAL A 11 -4.27 15.30 15.96
C VAL A 11 -2.84 15.10 16.42
N GLN A 12 -2.66 15.00 17.73
CA GLN A 12 -1.47 14.40 18.34
C GLN A 12 -1.51 12.91 17.98
N GLU A 13 -1.06 12.57 16.78
CA GLU A 13 -0.52 11.25 16.50
C GLU A 13 0.99 11.37 16.67
N GLU A 14 1.50 10.86 17.79
CA GLU A 14 2.85 10.30 17.98
C GLU A 14 3.13 10.16 19.48
N ILE A 15 2.36 9.30 20.16
CA ILE A 15 2.85 8.50 21.29
C ILE A 15 2.19 7.11 21.19
N GLU A 16 2.62 6.31 20.22
CA GLU A 16 2.56 4.83 20.31
C GLU A 16 3.85 4.26 19.68
N GLU A 17 5.01 4.75 20.12
CA GLU A 17 6.33 4.26 19.66
C GLU A 17 6.92 3.16 20.56
N HIS A 18 6.15 2.59 21.49
CA HIS A 18 6.64 1.57 22.44
C HIS A 18 5.75 0.33 22.59
N ALA A 19 4.91 0.00 21.60
CA ALA A 19 4.42 -1.36 21.48
C ALA A 19 5.46 -2.18 20.71
N THR A 20 6.40 -2.81 21.43
CA THR A 20 7.16 -3.95 20.92
C THR A 20 6.18 -5.08 20.63
N ILE A 21 5.53 -5.02 19.48
CA ILE A 21 4.76 -6.13 18.92
C ILE A 21 5.80 -7.19 18.50
N GLU A 22 5.48 -8.46 18.75
CA GLU A 22 6.08 -9.66 18.12
C GLU A 22 7.11 -10.46 18.93
N HIS A 23 6.97 -10.63 20.25
CA HIS A 23 7.46 -11.83 20.96
C HIS A 23 6.41 -12.29 21.97
N PHE A 24 6.18 -13.61 22.06
CA PHE A 24 5.45 -14.18 23.19
C PHE A 24 6.39 -14.21 24.40
N ASP A 25 5.89 -13.85 25.58
CA ASP A 25 6.61 -14.17 26.81
C ASP A 25 6.35 -15.63 27.17
N ILE A 26 7.42 -16.37 27.48
CA ILE A 26 7.31 -17.70 28.09
C ILE A 26 7.48 -17.49 29.59
N VAL A 27 6.45 -17.80 30.35
CA VAL A 27 6.46 -17.71 31.80
C VAL A 27 6.56 -19.11 32.37
N TRP A 28 7.61 -19.37 33.13
CA TRP A 28 7.82 -20.62 33.84
C TRP A 28 7.59 -20.40 35.33
N LEU A 29 6.65 -21.17 35.89
CA LEU A 29 6.34 -21.15 37.32
C LEU A 29 7.14 -22.23 38.04
N ASN A 30 7.81 -21.84 39.13
CA ASN A 30 8.80 -22.59 39.95
C ASN A 30 10.26 -22.28 39.59
N GLU A 31 11.15 -22.47 40.59
CA GLU A 31 12.59 -22.20 40.51
C GLU A 31 13.18 -22.67 39.17
N ARG A 32 14.16 -21.90 38.64
CA ARG A 32 14.97 -22.31 37.47
C ARG A 32 15.21 -23.81 37.55
N PRO A 33 14.91 -24.58 36.47
CA PRO A 33 14.92 -26.04 36.52
C PRO A 33 16.17 -26.48 37.26
N HIS A 34 15.98 -27.08 38.44
CA HIS A 34 17.06 -27.30 39.39
C HIS A 34 18.28 -27.84 38.65
N LEU A 35 19.49 -27.44 39.06
CA LEU A 35 20.76 -27.96 38.52
C LEU A 35 20.79 -29.51 38.44
N THR A 36 19.94 -30.20 39.18
CA THR A 36 19.65 -31.64 39.12
C THR A 36 18.97 -32.11 37.82
N LEU A 37 18.05 -31.36 37.21
CA LEU A 37 17.42 -31.69 35.92
C LEU A 37 18.37 -31.47 34.73
N LEU A 38 19.30 -30.53 34.87
CA LEU A 38 20.41 -30.33 33.93
C LEU A 38 21.46 -31.46 33.96
N GLN A 39 21.49 -32.27 35.02
CA GLN A 39 22.36 -33.46 35.11
C GLN A 39 21.77 -34.68 34.42
N ASP A 40 20.46 -34.68 34.14
CA ASP A 40 19.83 -35.72 33.34
C ASP A 40 20.02 -35.40 31.84
N PRO A 41 20.79 -36.22 31.09
CA PRO A 41 21.04 -35.99 29.67
C PRO A 41 19.74 -35.99 28.84
N GLN A 42 18.65 -36.59 29.36
CA GLN A 42 17.36 -36.58 28.67
C GLN A 42 16.70 -35.18 28.67
N TYR A 43 16.84 -34.40 29.74
CA TYR A 43 16.12 -33.12 29.92
C TYR A 43 17.00 -31.88 29.68
N SER A 44 18.31 -31.99 29.89
CA SER A 44 19.28 -30.90 29.69
C SER A 44 19.27 -30.31 28.27
N GLU A 45 19.30 -31.14 27.24
CA GLU A 45 19.21 -30.69 25.84
C GLU A 45 17.85 -30.01 25.54
N GLN A 46 16.78 -30.47 26.18
CA GLN A 46 15.41 -29.96 25.98
C GLN A 46 15.22 -28.58 26.61
N ILE A 47 15.81 -28.35 27.79
CA ILE A 47 15.78 -27.06 28.49
C ILE A 47 16.72 -26.06 27.82
N LEU A 48 17.91 -26.49 27.38
CA LEU A 48 18.83 -25.65 26.58
C LEU A 48 18.19 -25.19 25.26
N ASN A 49 17.34 -26.03 24.65
CA ASN A 49 16.55 -25.65 23.48
C ASN A 49 15.48 -24.59 23.79
N LEU A 50 15.08 -24.42 25.05
CA LEU A 50 14.13 -23.41 25.51
C LEU A 50 14.83 -22.13 26.02
N ASP A 51 16.07 -22.21 26.52
CA ASP A 51 16.90 -21.05 26.94
C ASP A 51 17.16 -20.05 25.82
N GLY A 52 16.93 -20.44 24.56
CA GLY A 52 16.90 -19.56 23.39
C GLY A 52 15.76 -18.53 23.37
N TYR A 53 14.78 -18.57 24.29
CA TYR A 53 13.60 -17.69 24.32
C TYR A 53 13.63 -16.67 25.48
N ASN A 54 12.76 -15.65 25.44
CA ASN A 54 12.57 -14.74 26.59
C ASN A 54 11.75 -15.45 27.67
N MET A 55 12.42 -16.35 28.40
CA MET A 55 11.82 -17.05 29.54
C MET A 55 11.92 -16.19 30.81
N ARG A 56 10.78 -16.04 31.49
CA ARG A 56 10.71 -15.43 32.82
C ARG A 56 10.33 -16.48 33.83
N PHE A 57 11.11 -16.54 34.90
CA PHE A 57 10.88 -17.45 36.02
C PHE A 57 10.23 -16.67 37.14
N PHE A 58 9.18 -17.23 37.74
CA PHE A 58 8.56 -16.68 38.95
C PHE A 58 8.49 -17.77 40.01
N GLU A 59 9.04 -17.45 41.18
CA GLU A 59 8.99 -18.30 42.37
C GLU A 59 7.72 -18.02 43.20
N ASP A 60 7.23 -16.79 43.19
CA ASP A 60 5.98 -16.39 43.85
C ASP A 60 4.82 -16.27 42.84
N PHE A 61 3.73 -16.97 43.14
CA PHE A 61 2.49 -16.93 42.38
C PHE A 61 1.88 -15.53 42.30
N LEU A 62 1.93 -14.76 43.39
CA LEU A 62 1.36 -13.40 43.41
C LEU A 62 2.14 -12.46 42.50
N GLU A 63 3.47 -12.58 42.45
CA GLU A 63 4.31 -11.80 41.54
C GLU A 63 4.09 -12.16 40.07
N CYS A 64 3.89 -13.45 39.76
CA CYS A 64 3.52 -13.90 38.43
C CYS A 64 2.15 -13.35 38.01
N GLY A 65 1.15 -13.43 38.89
CA GLY A 65 -0.18 -12.86 38.67
C GLY A 65 -0.15 -11.37 38.39
N ASP A 66 0.60 -10.62 39.22
CA ASP A 66 0.83 -9.18 39.05
C ASP A 66 1.48 -8.83 37.72
N TYR A 67 2.45 -9.63 37.30
CA TYR A 67 3.11 -9.48 36.00
C TYR A 67 2.12 -9.68 34.85
N LEU A 68 1.39 -10.80 34.87
CA LEU A 68 0.42 -11.15 33.84
C LEU A 68 -0.71 -10.11 33.73
N TYR A 69 -1.12 -9.51 34.85
CA TYR A 69 -2.15 -8.48 34.90
C TYR A 69 -1.69 -7.11 34.38
N LYS A 70 -0.38 -6.82 34.46
CA LYS A 70 0.24 -5.58 33.96
C LYS A 70 0.53 -5.63 32.46
N LEU A 71 0.40 -6.80 31.83
CA LEU A 71 0.61 -6.94 30.39
C LEU A 71 -0.52 -6.28 29.59
N PRO A 72 -0.20 -5.61 28.46
CA PRO A 72 -1.23 -5.08 27.58
C PRO A 72 -2.11 -6.23 27.03
N THR A 73 -3.37 -5.95 26.70
CA THR A 73 -4.31 -6.93 26.13
C THR A 73 -3.83 -7.55 24.82
N SER A 74 -2.88 -6.92 24.14
CA SER A 74 -2.21 -7.42 22.93
C SER A 74 -1.01 -8.33 23.20
N ALA A 75 -0.52 -8.43 24.45
CA ALA A 75 0.56 -9.34 24.79
C ALA A 75 0.08 -10.78 24.65
N GLU A 76 0.96 -11.66 24.19
CA GLU A 76 0.65 -13.07 24.03
C GLU A 76 1.61 -13.88 24.92
N VAL A 77 1.08 -14.70 25.82
CA VAL A 77 1.88 -15.41 26.83
C VAL A 77 1.66 -16.92 26.75
N ILE A 78 2.75 -17.67 26.85
CA ILE A 78 2.76 -19.13 27.04
C ILE A 78 3.17 -19.40 28.50
N LEU A 79 2.28 -20.03 29.26
CA LEU A 79 2.54 -20.38 30.64
C LEU A 79 2.97 -21.84 30.74
N ILE A 80 4.08 -22.11 31.41
CA ILE A 80 4.57 -23.45 31.77
C ILE A 80 4.45 -23.59 33.29
N ALA A 81 3.66 -24.56 33.73
CA ALA A 81 3.44 -24.85 35.15
C ALA A 81 3.81 -26.30 35.48
N GLU A 82 4.39 -26.51 36.66
CA GLU A 82 4.83 -27.80 37.21
C GLU A 82 4.15 -28.07 38.56
N GLY A 83 3.73 -29.32 38.80
CA GLY A 83 3.39 -29.82 40.14
C GLY A 83 1.94 -29.61 40.61
N GLN A 84 1.72 -29.78 41.92
CA GLN A 84 0.40 -29.81 42.57
C GLN A 84 -0.33 -28.45 42.56
N ASP A 85 0.40 -27.34 42.44
CA ASP A 85 -0.17 -25.98 42.44
C ASP A 85 -0.78 -25.56 41.09
N THR A 86 -0.68 -26.44 40.07
CA THR A 86 -1.15 -26.18 38.70
C THR A 86 -2.65 -25.89 38.61
N GLU A 87 -3.48 -26.52 39.45
CA GLU A 87 -4.93 -26.29 39.44
C GLU A 87 -5.30 -24.86 39.88
N GLU A 88 -4.63 -24.33 40.91
CA GLU A 88 -4.88 -22.97 41.39
C GLU A 88 -4.46 -21.93 40.34
N ILE A 89 -3.30 -22.16 39.71
CA ILE A 89 -2.79 -21.30 38.63
C ILE A 89 -3.75 -21.28 37.44
N ILE A 90 -4.21 -22.43 36.97
CA ILE A 90 -5.16 -22.53 35.87
C ILE A 90 -6.44 -21.78 36.24
N ASN A 91 -6.99 -21.99 37.43
CA ASN A 91 -8.23 -21.34 37.88
C ASN A 91 -8.15 -19.81 37.85
N VAL A 92 -7.01 -19.22 38.16
CA VAL A 92 -6.82 -17.76 38.17
C VAL A 92 -6.45 -17.21 36.79
N THR A 93 -5.66 -17.95 35.99
CA THR A 93 -5.03 -17.42 34.78
C THR A 93 -5.75 -17.79 33.47
N HIS A 94 -6.55 -18.86 33.43
CA HIS A 94 -7.17 -19.35 32.19
C HIS A 94 -8.05 -18.31 31.46
N CYS A 95 -8.67 -17.39 32.21
CA CYS A 95 -9.53 -16.33 31.66
C CYS A 95 -8.78 -15.08 31.18
N LEU A 96 -7.48 -14.94 31.46
CA LEU A 96 -6.74 -13.73 31.09
C LEU A 96 -6.56 -13.64 29.56
N CYS A 97 -6.97 -12.51 28.97
CA CYS A 97 -6.87 -12.26 27.53
C CYS A 97 -5.45 -12.45 26.95
N PRO A 98 -4.37 -12.00 27.63
CA PRO A 98 -3.02 -12.16 27.11
C PRO A 98 -2.55 -13.62 27.00
N ILE A 99 -3.15 -14.54 27.76
CA ILE A 99 -2.72 -15.94 27.78
C ILE A 99 -3.39 -16.70 26.64
N LYS A 100 -2.57 -17.25 25.74
CA LYS A 100 -3.05 -18.02 24.57
C LYS A 100 -3.17 -19.50 24.85
N VAL A 101 -2.17 -20.06 25.53
CA VAL A 101 -2.13 -21.47 25.87
C VAL A 101 -1.38 -21.65 27.18
N ILE A 102 -1.84 -22.59 27.99
CA ILE A 102 -1.18 -23.01 29.23
C ILE A 102 -0.70 -24.44 28.99
N PHE A 103 0.62 -24.63 29.00
CA PHE A 103 1.25 -25.94 28.97
C PHE A 103 1.49 -26.41 30.39
N VAL A 104 0.87 -27.52 30.75
CA VAL A 104 1.14 -28.19 32.02
C VAL A 104 2.14 -29.29 31.73
N VAL A 105 3.30 -29.22 32.40
CA VAL A 105 4.38 -30.19 32.25
C VAL A 105 4.55 -30.94 33.57
N HIS A 106 4.41 -32.26 33.52
CA HIS A 106 4.70 -33.13 34.65
C HIS A 106 6.09 -33.76 34.46
N LEU A 107 7.01 -33.45 35.36
CA LEU A 107 8.40 -33.94 35.34
C LEU A 107 8.60 -35.28 36.08
N VAL A 108 7.64 -35.69 36.91
CA VAL A 108 7.66 -36.98 37.62
C VAL A 108 6.58 -37.88 37.02
N ALA A 109 6.95 -39.11 36.67
CA ALA A 109 6.01 -40.14 36.23
C ALA A 109 5.02 -40.44 37.37
N MET A 110 3.83 -39.84 37.32
CA MET A 110 2.74 -40.28 38.19
C MET A 110 2.16 -41.58 37.62
N SER A 111 1.76 -42.47 38.52
CA SER A 111 0.99 -43.66 38.16
C SER A 111 -0.24 -43.22 37.35
N THR A 112 -0.57 -44.01 36.33
CA THR A 112 -1.54 -43.81 35.22
C THR A 112 -2.99 -43.46 35.58
N ASN A 113 -3.30 -42.97 36.78
CA ASN A 113 -4.66 -42.69 37.25
C ASN A 113 -4.99 -41.19 37.43
N ASP A 114 -4.02 -40.27 37.33
CA ASP A 114 -4.28 -38.82 37.54
C ASP A 114 -4.37 -37.99 36.25
N GLU A 115 -4.22 -38.59 35.06
CA GLU A 115 -4.28 -37.87 33.76
C GLU A 115 -5.67 -37.29 33.41
N ASN A 116 -6.73 -37.61 34.16
CA ASN A 116 -8.12 -37.48 33.67
C ASN A 116 -9.04 -36.49 34.42
N HIS A 117 -8.57 -35.65 35.36
CA HIS A 117 -9.50 -34.80 36.12
C HIS A 117 -9.60 -33.32 35.76
N ILE A 118 -8.72 -32.76 34.91
CA ILE A 118 -8.71 -31.30 34.65
C ILE A 118 -8.97 -30.92 33.17
N SER A 119 -8.89 -31.87 32.24
CA SER A 119 -8.79 -31.58 30.79
C SER A 119 -10.05 -31.02 30.08
N PRO A 120 -11.32 -31.29 30.44
CA PRO A 120 -12.45 -30.81 29.63
C PRO A 120 -12.92 -29.38 29.95
N ALA A 121 -12.58 -28.83 31.12
CA ALA A 121 -13.18 -27.58 31.61
C ALA A 121 -12.51 -26.30 31.08
N TYR A 122 -11.25 -26.38 30.62
CA TYR A 122 -10.44 -25.21 30.27
C TYR A 122 -9.85 -25.30 28.85
N VAL A 123 -10.41 -24.52 27.92
CA VAL A 123 -10.07 -24.55 26.48
C VAL A 123 -8.59 -24.26 26.20
N LYS A 124 -7.95 -23.40 27.01
CA LYS A 124 -6.56 -22.95 26.83
C LYS A 124 -5.51 -23.89 27.42
N VAL A 125 -5.89 -24.91 28.20
CA VAL A 125 -4.95 -25.80 28.90
C VAL A 125 -4.59 -27.01 28.03
N LYS A 126 -3.30 -27.37 27.98
CA LYS A 126 -2.77 -28.55 27.29
C LYS A 126 -1.77 -29.26 28.19
N HIS A 127 -2.03 -30.53 28.53
CA HIS A 127 -1.06 -31.40 29.21
C HIS A 127 -0.06 -31.98 28.19
N THR A 128 1.22 -31.98 28.50
CA THR A 128 2.29 -32.34 27.56
C THR A 128 3.61 -32.61 28.27
N ASN A 129 4.56 -33.31 27.61
CA ASN A 129 5.94 -33.42 28.08
C ASN A 129 6.83 -32.30 27.48
N LEU A 130 8.05 -32.14 28.00
CA LEU A 130 8.99 -31.10 27.58
C LEU A 130 9.33 -31.14 26.08
N ASN A 131 9.52 -32.32 25.48
CA ASN A 131 9.76 -32.46 24.04
C ASN A 131 8.59 -31.98 23.19
N GLN A 132 7.37 -32.30 23.59
CA GLN A 132 6.17 -31.84 22.90
C GLN A 132 5.94 -30.34 23.13
N VAL A 133 6.31 -29.77 24.29
CA VAL A 133 6.31 -28.32 24.52
C VAL A 133 7.33 -27.63 23.61
N ALA A 134 8.58 -28.08 23.57
CA ALA A 134 9.61 -27.51 22.71
C ALA A 134 9.25 -27.62 21.22
N ASN A 135 8.77 -28.78 20.77
CA ASN A 135 8.28 -28.94 19.39
C ASN A 135 7.05 -28.10 19.11
N ARG A 136 6.13 -27.94 20.06
CA ARG A 136 4.96 -27.05 19.89
C ARG A 136 5.35 -25.59 19.87
N ILE A 137 6.31 -25.15 20.68
CA ILE A 137 6.84 -23.78 20.67
C ILE A 137 7.54 -23.52 19.34
N ARG A 138 8.41 -24.42 18.87
CA ARG A 138 9.04 -24.32 17.54
C ARG A 138 8.02 -24.30 16.41
N LEU A 139 7.01 -25.17 16.46
CA LEU A 139 5.93 -25.18 15.48
C LEU A 139 5.05 -23.94 15.59
N PHE A 140 4.90 -23.36 16.79
CA PHE A 140 4.13 -22.15 17.05
C PHE A 140 4.89 -20.90 16.60
N GLU A 141 6.22 -20.90 16.69
CA GLU A 141 7.13 -19.88 16.18
C GLU A 141 7.22 -19.93 14.64
N ALA A 142 7.39 -21.12 14.06
CA ALA A 142 7.28 -21.31 12.61
C ALA A 142 5.89 -20.88 12.08
N ARG A 143 4.85 -21.09 12.90
CA ARG A 143 3.49 -20.59 12.65
C ARG A 143 3.37 -19.09 12.86
N PHE A 144 3.99 -18.46 13.87
CA PHE A 144 3.85 -17.04 14.17
C PHE A 144 4.65 -16.16 13.20
N LEU A 145 5.83 -16.63 12.79
CA LEU A 145 6.64 -16.02 11.73
C LEU A 145 5.88 -15.96 10.40
N ARG A 146 4.99 -16.94 10.13
CA ARG A 146 4.11 -16.99 8.95
C ARG A 146 2.69 -16.44 9.17
N ASN A 147 2.18 -16.46 10.40
CA ASN A 147 0.82 -16.04 10.80
C ASN A 147 0.86 -14.70 11.55
N THR A 148 1.76 -13.77 11.24
CA THR A 148 1.63 -12.37 11.70
C THR A 148 0.42 -11.73 11.04
N LYS A 149 -0.80 -12.20 11.38
CA LYS A 149 -2.10 -11.86 10.76
C LYS A 149 -1.85 -11.34 9.36
N GLU A 150 -1.33 -12.21 8.48
CA GLU A 150 -0.91 -11.80 7.15
C GLU A 150 -2.16 -11.30 6.44
N PHE A 151 -2.45 -9.99 6.55
CA PHE A 151 -3.45 -9.33 5.74
C PHE A 151 -3.08 -9.66 4.31
N PHE A 152 -3.95 -10.43 3.68
CA PHE A 152 -3.75 -10.92 2.34
C PHE A 152 -4.00 -9.71 1.45
N SER A 153 -2.95 -8.90 1.26
CA SER A 153 -3.02 -7.56 0.66
C SER A 153 -3.24 -7.71 -0.84
N ILE A 154 -4.49 -7.97 -1.18
CA ILE A 154 -4.98 -8.17 -2.52
C ILE A 154 -5.45 -6.84 -3.09
N ASN A 155 -5.19 -6.63 -4.38
CA ASN A 155 -6.05 -5.80 -5.21
C ASN A 155 -6.83 -6.70 -6.18
N ILE A 156 -8.17 -6.68 -6.10
CA ILE A 156 -9.06 -7.35 -7.06
C ILE A 156 -9.52 -6.32 -8.11
N PHE A 157 -9.53 -6.71 -9.38
CA PHE A 157 -9.99 -5.86 -10.49
C PHE A 157 -10.59 -6.71 -11.62
N GLU A 158 -11.55 -6.18 -12.37
CA GLU A 158 -12.20 -6.89 -13.47
C GLU A 158 -11.37 -6.79 -14.77
N GLY A 159 -11.43 -7.81 -15.62
CA GLY A 159 -10.85 -7.78 -16.95
C GLY A 159 -11.68 -8.62 -17.92
N ASN A 160 -12.56 -7.99 -18.69
CA ASN A 160 -13.43 -8.68 -19.63
C ASN A 160 -12.73 -8.96 -20.99
N LYS A 161 -13.06 -10.12 -21.58
CA LYS A 161 -12.57 -10.62 -22.89
C LYS A 161 -13.20 -9.96 -24.13
N THR A 162 -14.04 -8.93 -23.97
CA THR A 162 -14.68 -8.21 -25.07
C THR A 162 -14.03 -6.84 -25.23
N SER A 163 -13.57 -6.58 -26.45
CA SER A 163 -12.78 -5.46 -26.94
C SER A 163 -13.42 -4.07 -26.73
N GLU A 164 -13.52 -3.60 -25.50
CA GLU A 164 -13.85 -2.23 -25.09
C GLU A 164 -13.78 -2.15 -23.54
N LEU A 165 -12.59 -2.13 -22.93
CA LEU A 165 -12.51 -1.81 -21.48
C LEU A 165 -12.58 -0.30 -21.25
N SER A 166 -13.50 0.11 -20.40
CA SER A 166 -13.29 1.23 -19.48
C SER A 166 -12.64 0.65 -18.22
N SER A 167 -11.38 0.91 -17.90
CA SER A 167 -11.10 2.00 -16.97
C SER A 167 -11.68 1.85 -15.57
N ASN A 168 -12.99 2.03 -15.49
CA ASN A 168 -13.74 2.20 -14.26
C ASN A 168 -13.59 1.03 -13.26
N GLU A 169 -13.07 -0.11 -13.71
CA GLU A 169 -12.89 -1.33 -12.92
C GLU A 169 -11.46 -1.56 -12.40
N ILE A 170 -10.45 -0.81 -12.87
CA ILE A 170 -9.05 -0.98 -12.42
C ILE A 170 -8.79 -0.05 -11.22
N ASN A 171 -8.53 -0.65 -10.06
CA ASN A 171 -8.27 0.06 -8.82
C ASN A 171 -7.02 0.97 -8.95
N GLY A 172 -7.15 2.30 -8.92
CA GLY A 172 -6.01 3.23 -9.02
C GLY A 172 -4.91 2.98 -7.98
N ARG A 173 -5.27 2.40 -6.83
CA ARG A 173 -4.31 1.93 -5.81
C ARG A 173 -3.39 0.83 -6.35
N PHE A 174 -3.90 -0.10 -7.16
CA PHE A 174 -3.11 -1.16 -7.78
C PHE A 174 -2.07 -0.59 -8.75
N LEU A 175 -2.47 0.31 -9.65
CA LEU A 175 -1.58 0.90 -10.66
C LEU A 175 -0.39 1.62 -10.01
N PHE A 176 -0.65 2.46 -9.00
CA PHE A 176 0.42 3.15 -8.30
C PHE A 176 1.30 2.21 -7.47
N THR A 177 0.76 1.10 -6.97
CA THR A 177 1.56 0.09 -6.25
C THR A 177 2.51 -0.64 -7.19
N GLN A 178 2.02 -1.04 -8.36
CA GLN A 178 2.83 -1.66 -9.40
C GLN A 178 3.90 -0.71 -9.92
N LEU A 179 3.56 0.57 -10.13
CA LEU A 179 4.52 1.60 -10.54
C LEU A 179 5.57 1.86 -9.45
N LEU A 180 5.18 1.87 -8.17
CA LEU A 180 6.11 2.00 -7.04
C LEU A 180 7.12 0.84 -7.02
N LEU A 181 6.65 -0.40 -7.15
CA LEU A 181 7.51 -1.58 -7.21
C LEU A 181 8.43 -1.54 -8.44
N ASP A 182 7.89 -1.19 -9.61
CA ASP A 182 8.68 -1.05 -10.84
C ASP A 182 9.82 -0.05 -10.69
N ILE A 183 9.56 1.13 -10.09
CA ILE A 183 10.60 2.12 -9.83
C ILE A 183 11.65 1.54 -8.88
N LEU A 184 11.25 1.02 -7.72
CA LEU A 184 12.18 0.46 -6.73
C LEU A 184 13.11 -0.60 -7.34
N LEU A 185 12.58 -1.45 -8.22
CA LEU A 185 13.32 -2.52 -8.89
C LEU A 185 14.26 -2.02 -10.00
N ARG A 186 14.07 -0.79 -10.50
CA ARG A 186 14.93 -0.16 -11.53
C ARG A 186 15.87 0.91 -10.98
N MET A 187 15.80 1.22 -9.68
CA MET A 187 16.68 2.22 -9.07
C MET A 187 18.13 1.73 -9.01
N ASP A 188 19.08 2.66 -9.16
CA ASP A 188 20.50 2.32 -9.04
C ASP A 188 20.86 1.88 -7.63
N ARG A 189 21.64 0.80 -7.58
CA ARG A 189 22.25 0.31 -6.34
C ARG A 189 23.41 1.23 -5.97
N LYS A 190 23.33 1.86 -4.80
CA LYS A 190 24.47 2.59 -4.23
C LYS A 190 25.24 1.70 -3.25
N LEU A 191 26.54 1.94 -3.14
CA LEU A 191 27.42 1.20 -2.21
C LEU A 191 26.93 1.24 -0.76
N ASN A 192 26.35 2.37 -0.34
CA ASN A 192 25.93 2.61 1.05
C ASN A 192 24.50 2.11 1.37
N ASP A 193 23.79 1.49 0.42
CA ASP A 193 22.38 1.10 0.62
C ASP A 193 22.21 0.07 1.74
N LYS A 194 23.16 -0.88 1.81
CA LYS A 194 23.21 -1.86 2.90
C LYS A 194 23.45 -1.18 4.24
N ASP A 195 24.35 -0.19 4.29
CA ASP A 195 24.72 0.50 5.52
C ASP A 195 23.56 1.34 6.06
N GLU A 196 22.79 1.98 5.18
CA GLU A 196 21.58 2.73 5.55
C GLU A 196 20.51 1.81 6.17
N LEU A 197 20.29 0.62 5.58
CA LEU A 197 19.39 -0.38 6.15
C LEU A 197 19.88 -0.84 7.53
N ILE A 198 21.17 -1.14 7.67
CA ILE A 198 21.76 -1.59 8.93
C ILE A 198 21.65 -0.54 10.02
N ALA A 199 21.93 0.73 9.71
CA ALA A 199 21.76 1.82 10.66
C ALA A 199 20.30 1.88 11.16
N ARG A 200 19.33 1.81 10.25
CA ARG A 200 17.92 1.84 10.61
C ARG A 200 17.50 0.61 11.43
N CYS A 201 17.95 -0.58 11.07
CA CYS A 201 17.66 -1.79 11.84
C CYS A 201 18.31 -1.76 13.23
N THR A 202 19.50 -1.17 13.35
CA THR A 202 20.19 -1.00 14.65
C THR A 202 19.39 -0.08 15.58
N GLU A 203 18.83 1.02 15.05
CA GLU A 203 17.91 1.89 15.79
C GLU A 203 16.63 1.16 16.20
N LEU A 204 15.99 0.46 15.25
CA LEU A 204 14.73 -0.24 15.47
C LEU A 204 14.85 -1.36 16.51
N PHE A 205 15.99 -2.05 16.54
CA PHE A 205 16.24 -3.17 17.45
C PHE A 205 17.13 -2.80 18.63
N ALA A 206 17.30 -1.51 18.95
CA ALA A 206 18.20 -1.05 20.01
C ALA A 206 17.97 -1.74 21.37
N THR A 207 16.73 -2.17 21.66
CA THR A 207 16.34 -2.85 22.90
C THR A 207 16.35 -4.39 22.79
N ASN A 208 16.63 -4.97 21.61
CA ASN A 208 16.60 -6.41 21.34
C ASN A 208 17.97 -6.93 20.91
N ALA A 209 18.75 -7.43 21.86
CA ALA A 209 20.11 -7.93 21.63
C ALA A 209 20.18 -9.08 20.61
N LYS A 210 19.18 -9.97 20.57
CA LYS A 210 19.15 -11.10 19.64
C LYS A 210 18.95 -10.64 18.20
N GLU A 211 18.04 -9.69 17.98
CA GLU A 211 17.83 -9.12 16.64
C GLU A 211 19.05 -8.29 16.20
N LEU A 212 19.71 -7.57 17.12
CA LEU A 212 20.96 -6.87 16.81
C LEU A 212 22.10 -7.82 16.39
N GLU A 213 22.20 -9.00 16.99
CA GLU A 213 23.14 -10.03 16.56
C GLU A 213 22.82 -10.50 15.12
N LYS A 214 21.54 -10.75 14.82
CA LYS A 214 21.08 -11.09 13.47
C LYS A 214 21.39 -9.97 12.46
N VAL A 215 21.21 -8.71 12.83
CA VAL A 215 21.56 -7.52 12.01
C VAL A 215 23.07 -7.45 11.76
N THR A 216 23.88 -7.69 12.78
CA THR A 216 25.35 -7.69 12.66
C THR A 216 25.82 -8.80 11.73
N LYS A 217 25.25 -10.00 11.88
CA LYS A 217 25.54 -11.14 11.00
C LYS A 217 25.13 -10.86 9.55
N PHE A 218 23.96 -10.22 9.35
CA PHE A 218 23.52 -9.79 8.02
C PHE A 218 24.51 -8.79 7.41
N HIS A 219 24.97 -7.80 8.17
CA HIS A 219 25.93 -6.81 7.67
C HIS A 219 27.23 -7.45 7.14
N LEU A 220 27.74 -8.47 7.84
CA LEU A 220 28.99 -9.15 7.51
C LEU A 220 28.85 -10.21 6.39
N GLU A 221 27.78 -11.00 6.41
CA GLU A 221 27.68 -12.21 5.58
C GLU A 221 26.75 -12.08 4.37
N TYR A 222 25.92 -11.03 4.30
CA TYR A 222 24.95 -10.86 3.21
C TYR A 222 25.63 -10.59 1.86
N ASN A 223 25.17 -11.31 0.83
CA ASN A 223 25.43 -11.02 -0.57
C ASN A 223 24.18 -11.38 -1.40
N ALA A 224 24.15 -10.96 -2.67
CA ALA A 224 23.00 -11.14 -3.55
C ALA A 224 22.64 -12.61 -3.83
N GLU A 225 23.61 -13.53 -3.79
CA GLU A 225 23.38 -14.97 -4.01
C GLU A 225 22.67 -15.64 -2.82
N LYS A 226 22.92 -15.13 -1.61
CA LYS A 226 22.32 -15.64 -0.36
C LYS A 226 20.97 -15.00 -0.02
N VAL A 227 20.36 -14.27 -0.95
CA VAL A 227 19.13 -13.52 -0.66
C VAL A 227 17.98 -14.43 -0.20
N PHE A 228 17.83 -15.61 -0.80
CA PHE A 228 16.81 -16.59 -0.40
C PHE A 228 17.08 -17.21 0.97
N GLU A 229 18.34 -17.48 1.30
CA GLU A 229 18.72 -17.96 2.63
C GLU A 229 18.34 -16.93 3.69
N TRP A 230 18.67 -15.65 3.46
CA TRP A 230 18.34 -14.57 4.40
C TRP A 230 16.85 -14.24 4.45
N TYR A 231 16.13 -14.45 3.36
CA TYR A 231 14.68 -14.26 3.29
C TYR A 231 13.91 -15.39 3.98
N THR A 232 14.39 -16.63 3.93
CA THR A 232 13.69 -17.78 4.53
C THR A 232 14.13 -18.08 5.96
N LYS A 233 15.32 -17.62 6.35
CA LYS A 233 15.84 -17.74 7.71
C LYS A 233 15.02 -16.87 8.68
N ASP A 234 14.96 -17.29 9.95
CA ASP A 234 14.48 -16.47 11.07
C ASP A 234 15.37 -15.21 11.29
N ALA A 235 15.20 -14.23 10.41
CA ALA A 235 15.85 -12.94 10.41
C ALA A 235 14.83 -11.82 10.20
N PHE A 236 15.20 -10.61 10.59
CA PHE A 236 14.36 -9.42 10.41
C PHE A 236 13.99 -9.15 8.94
N VAL A 237 14.76 -9.67 7.97
CA VAL A 237 14.56 -9.46 6.52
C VAL A 237 13.15 -9.86 6.07
N TYR A 238 12.75 -11.11 6.31
CA TYR A 238 11.41 -11.60 5.93
C TYR A 238 10.31 -10.72 6.51
N ARG A 239 10.34 -10.52 7.84
CA ARG A 239 9.27 -9.84 8.57
C ARG A 239 9.11 -8.39 8.15
N GLN A 240 10.21 -7.64 8.17
CA GLN A 240 10.19 -6.20 7.87
C GLN A 240 9.88 -5.94 6.40
N LEU A 241 10.43 -6.75 5.48
CA LEU A 241 10.17 -6.58 4.05
C LEU A 241 8.69 -6.86 3.71
N ASN A 242 8.16 -8.00 4.15
CA ASN A 242 6.75 -8.32 3.90
C ASN A 242 5.80 -7.36 4.62
N LYS A 243 6.14 -6.91 5.83
CA LYS A 243 5.37 -5.85 6.52
C LYS A 243 5.39 -4.54 5.72
N ALA A 244 6.54 -4.13 5.21
CA ALA A 244 6.70 -2.92 4.41
C ALA A 244 5.90 -2.99 3.09
N LEU A 245 5.91 -4.13 2.41
CA LEU A 245 5.12 -4.38 1.19
C LEU A 245 3.62 -4.31 1.48
N ARG A 246 3.15 -4.98 2.53
CA ARG A 246 1.73 -4.98 2.94
C ARG A 246 1.22 -3.59 3.31
N THR A 247 1.99 -2.87 4.14
CA THR A 247 1.61 -1.54 4.65
C THR A 247 1.99 -0.39 3.71
N GLN A 248 2.68 -0.70 2.61
CA GLN A 248 3.30 0.30 1.74
C GLN A 248 4.13 1.33 2.51
N ASN A 249 4.91 0.85 3.48
CA ASN A 249 5.85 1.66 4.23
C ASN A 249 6.99 2.07 3.29
N ILE A 250 6.89 3.29 2.75
CA ILE A 250 7.78 3.80 1.72
C ILE A 250 9.23 3.85 2.18
N ASP A 251 9.46 4.14 3.45
CA ASP A 251 10.80 4.32 4.02
C ASP A 251 11.51 2.98 4.10
N LEU A 252 10.84 1.96 4.63
CA LEU A 252 11.35 0.61 4.65
C LEU A 252 11.49 0.06 3.23
N LEU A 253 10.50 0.22 2.35
CA LEU A 253 10.60 -0.25 0.96
C LEU A 253 11.79 0.38 0.22
N PHE A 254 12.06 1.66 0.46
CA PHE A 254 13.23 2.32 -0.08
C PHE A 254 14.53 1.71 0.45
N LEU A 255 14.65 1.44 1.75
CA LEU A 255 15.83 0.81 2.34
C LEU A 255 16.04 -0.63 1.85
N TYR A 256 14.94 -1.39 1.70
CA TYR A 256 14.95 -2.78 1.23
C TYR A 256 15.05 -2.93 -0.28
N ARG A 257 15.09 -1.82 -1.05
CA ARG A 257 15.05 -1.85 -2.52
C ARG A 257 16.14 -2.73 -3.14
N PHE A 258 17.35 -2.74 -2.58
CA PHE A 258 18.43 -3.58 -3.09
C PHE A 258 18.17 -5.08 -2.82
N ILE A 259 17.50 -5.42 -1.72
CA ILE A 259 17.07 -6.80 -1.43
C ILE A 259 15.94 -7.20 -2.40
N LEU A 260 14.99 -6.31 -2.68
CA LEU A 260 13.95 -6.54 -3.70
C LEU A 260 14.56 -6.82 -5.09
N GLN A 261 15.60 -6.07 -5.46
CA GLN A 261 16.36 -6.27 -6.69
C GLN A 261 17.11 -7.61 -6.69
N ASP A 262 17.82 -7.93 -5.60
CA ASP A 262 18.53 -9.21 -5.44
C ASP A 262 17.54 -10.39 -5.53
N MET A 263 16.38 -10.30 -4.86
CA MET A 263 15.29 -11.27 -4.96
C MET A 263 14.80 -11.45 -6.40
N LYS A 264 14.49 -10.35 -7.10
CA LYS A 264 14.05 -10.40 -8.50
C LYS A 264 15.09 -11.08 -9.38
N ASN A 265 16.36 -10.70 -9.25
CA ASN A 265 17.46 -11.26 -10.06
C ASN A 265 17.65 -12.74 -9.80
N GLN A 266 17.64 -13.17 -8.54
CA GLN A 266 17.77 -14.59 -8.19
C GLN A 266 16.54 -15.41 -8.61
N LEU A 267 15.32 -14.85 -8.54
CA LEU A 267 14.12 -15.50 -9.06
C LEU A 267 14.19 -15.65 -10.58
N MET A 268 14.67 -14.64 -11.32
CA MET A 268 14.89 -14.75 -12.77
C MET A 268 15.95 -15.81 -13.12
N LEU A 269 17.04 -15.89 -12.36
CA LEU A 269 18.10 -16.90 -12.56
C LEU A 269 17.61 -18.33 -12.31
N HIS A 270 16.60 -18.50 -11.47
CA HIS A 270 16.02 -19.79 -11.10
C HIS A 270 14.58 -19.98 -11.58
N GLN A 271 14.19 -19.18 -12.58
CA GLN A 271 12.84 -19.15 -13.11
C GLN A 271 12.41 -20.54 -13.58
N GLU A 272 11.28 -21.01 -13.07
CA GLU A 272 10.67 -22.27 -13.50
C GLU A 272 10.36 -22.20 -14.99
N GLN A 273 10.71 -23.24 -15.75
CA GLN A 273 10.55 -23.29 -17.22
C GLN A 273 9.35 -24.13 -17.66
N LEU A 274 8.78 -24.90 -16.74
CA LEU A 274 7.63 -25.76 -16.96
C LEU A 274 6.45 -25.25 -16.11
N PRO A 275 5.21 -25.53 -16.53
CA PRO A 275 4.05 -25.27 -15.70
C PRO A 275 4.17 -25.98 -14.35
N VAL A 276 3.83 -25.26 -13.29
CA VAL A 276 3.90 -25.72 -11.91
C VAL A 276 2.54 -25.52 -11.25
N HIS A 277 2.12 -26.51 -10.47
CA HIS A 277 0.88 -26.46 -9.70
C HIS A 277 1.24 -26.35 -8.22
N VAL A 278 0.80 -25.26 -7.56
CA VAL A 278 1.17 -24.92 -6.19
C VAL A 278 -0.05 -24.56 -5.35
N TYR A 279 0.12 -24.65 -4.03
CA TYR A 279 -0.93 -24.43 -3.04
C TYR A 279 -0.49 -23.41 -1.99
N ARG A 280 -1.45 -22.61 -1.50
CA ARG A 280 -1.25 -21.77 -0.31
C ARG A 280 -2.49 -21.78 0.57
N GLY A 281 -2.29 -22.05 1.85
CA GLY A 281 -3.35 -21.94 2.84
C GLY A 281 -3.31 -20.59 3.55
N GLN A 282 -4.46 -19.95 3.69
CA GLN A 282 -4.58 -18.64 4.31
C GLN A 282 -5.90 -18.50 5.05
N ARG A 283 -5.88 -17.79 6.18
CA ARG A 283 -7.09 -17.29 6.83
C ARG A 283 -7.35 -15.84 6.44
N LEU A 284 -8.59 -15.57 6.07
CA LEU A 284 -9.07 -14.25 5.67
C LEU A 284 -10.15 -13.78 6.65
N SER A 285 -10.24 -12.47 6.85
CA SER A 285 -11.41 -11.89 7.51
C SER A 285 -12.68 -12.13 6.68
N ARG A 286 -13.84 -12.10 7.34
CA ARG A 286 -15.13 -12.22 6.64
C ARG A 286 -15.34 -11.15 5.56
N ASP A 287 -14.79 -9.95 5.74
CA ASP A 287 -14.88 -8.86 4.76
C ASP A 287 -14.01 -9.13 3.52
N GLU A 288 -12.75 -9.55 3.72
CA GLU A 288 -11.87 -9.97 2.62
C GLU A 288 -12.49 -11.14 1.85
N TRP A 289 -13.05 -12.12 2.56
CA TRP A 289 -13.73 -13.24 1.94
C TRP A 289 -14.98 -12.81 1.16
N LYS A 290 -15.77 -11.87 1.67
CA LYS A 290 -16.96 -11.36 0.97
C LYS A 290 -16.60 -10.69 -0.36
N GLN A 291 -15.43 -10.07 -0.45
CA GLN A 291 -14.90 -9.53 -1.70
C GLN A 291 -14.42 -10.67 -2.62
N LEU A 292 -13.56 -11.54 -2.10
CA LEU A 292 -12.94 -12.61 -2.89
C LEU A 292 -13.94 -13.66 -3.40
N SER A 293 -14.97 -13.99 -2.62
CA SER A 293 -16.03 -14.93 -3.00
C SER A 293 -16.88 -14.49 -4.19
N LYS A 294 -16.83 -13.20 -4.54
CA LYS A 294 -17.52 -12.62 -5.70
C LYS A 294 -16.60 -12.37 -6.88
N ALA A 295 -15.30 -12.64 -6.73
CA ALA A 295 -14.26 -12.26 -7.67
C ALA A 295 -13.99 -13.32 -8.75
N LYS A 296 -14.97 -14.17 -9.06
CA LYS A 296 -14.84 -15.16 -10.15
C LYS A 296 -14.67 -14.42 -11.48
N ASP A 297 -13.75 -14.90 -12.32
CA ASP A 297 -13.36 -14.30 -13.60
C ASP A 297 -12.76 -12.88 -13.46
N GLN A 298 -12.30 -12.52 -12.25
CA GLN A 298 -11.58 -11.27 -11.98
C GLN A 298 -10.07 -11.56 -11.79
N TYR A 299 -9.28 -10.50 -11.77
CA TYR A 299 -7.85 -10.55 -11.58
C TYR A 299 -7.47 -10.12 -10.17
N ILE A 300 -6.37 -10.70 -9.69
CA ILE A 300 -5.83 -10.49 -8.37
C ILE A 300 -4.35 -10.14 -8.47
N SER A 301 -3.91 -9.09 -7.79
CA SER A 301 -2.48 -8.75 -7.69
C SER A 301 -2.00 -8.84 -6.25
N MET A 302 -0.85 -9.50 -6.09
CA MET A 302 -0.18 -9.68 -4.80
C MET A 302 0.83 -8.55 -4.57
N ASN A 303 0.58 -7.70 -3.57
CA ASN A 303 1.51 -6.59 -3.26
C ASN A 303 2.78 -7.06 -2.53
N SER A 304 2.76 -8.25 -1.93
CA SER A 304 3.91 -8.88 -1.27
C SER A 304 4.37 -10.11 -2.04
N PHE A 305 5.49 -10.69 -1.62
CA PHE A 305 5.90 -12.02 -2.09
C PHE A 305 4.81 -13.05 -1.75
N LEU A 306 4.50 -13.94 -2.68
CA LEU A 306 3.58 -15.04 -2.44
C LEU A 306 4.39 -16.32 -2.26
N SER A 307 4.51 -16.76 -1.01
CA SER A 307 5.09 -18.07 -0.68
C SER A 307 4.01 -19.15 -0.80
N THR A 308 4.33 -20.20 -1.55
CA THR A 308 3.44 -21.33 -1.88
C THR A 308 4.21 -22.64 -1.77
N SER A 309 3.50 -23.77 -1.77
CA SER A 309 4.10 -25.11 -1.68
C SER A 309 3.61 -26.00 -2.83
N LEU A 310 4.48 -26.88 -3.34
CA LEU A 310 4.06 -27.97 -4.22
C LEU A 310 3.18 -29.00 -3.52
N GLN A 311 3.22 -29.06 -2.19
CA GLN A 311 2.51 -30.04 -1.38
C GLN A 311 1.22 -29.46 -0.80
N LEU A 312 0.07 -30.03 -1.19
CA LEU A 312 -1.23 -29.67 -0.64
C LEU A 312 -1.28 -29.80 0.89
N SER A 313 -0.65 -30.83 1.46
CA SER A 313 -0.62 -31.08 2.90
C SER A 313 0.01 -29.91 3.69
N VAL A 314 0.99 -29.21 3.12
CA VAL A 314 1.62 -28.05 3.75
C VAL A 314 0.63 -26.88 3.82
N ALA A 315 -0.14 -26.66 2.75
CA ALA A 315 -1.19 -25.64 2.72
C ALA A 315 -2.34 -25.95 3.69
N GLU A 316 -2.75 -27.22 3.78
CA GLU A 316 -3.82 -27.66 4.69
C GLU A 316 -3.47 -27.43 6.18
N ILE A 317 -2.19 -27.60 6.57
CA ILE A 317 -1.71 -27.33 7.93
C ILE A 317 -1.98 -25.87 8.33
N LEU A 318 -1.88 -24.92 7.40
CA LEU A 318 -2.10 -23.50 7.68
C LEU A 318 -3.59 -23.17 7.90
N ILE A 319 -4.49 -23.93 7.27
CA ILE A 319 -5.93 -23.68 7.27
C ILE A 319 -6.65 -24.38 8.45
N ASN A 320 -6.15 -25.53 8.89
CA ASN A 320 -6.85 -26.42 9.85
C ASN A 320 -6.63 -26.08 11.34
N ASN A 321 -5.80 -25.09 11.68
CA ASN A 321 -5.39 -24.85 13.08
C ASN A 321 -6.10 -23.66 13.74
N ASN A 322 -6.90 -23.86 14.79
CA ASN A 322 -7.71 -22.86 15.54
C ASN A 322 -8.93 -22.28 14.80
N LYS A 323 -10.13 -22.82 15.05
CA LYS A 323 -11.38 -22.19 14.61
C LYS A 323 -11.61 -20.90 15.41
N ASN A 324 -11.42 -19.76 14.77
CA ASN A 324 -11.94 -18.47 15.21
C ASN A 324 -13.18 -18.19 14.36
N ASP A 325 -14.34 -17.92 14.97
CA ASP A 325 -15.59 -17.76 14.22
C ASP A 325 -15.60 -16.54 13.28
N ASP A 326 -14.67 -15.60 13.46
CA ASP A 326 -14.56 -14.36 12.69
C ASP A 326 -13.69 -14.45 11.42
N GLU A 327 -13.07 -15.61 11.15
CA GLU A 327 -12.18 -15.82 10.00
C GLU A 327 -12.67 -16.97 9.10
N VAL A 328 -12.35 -16.86 7.82
CA VAL A 328 -12.64 -17.89 6.81
C VAL A 328 -11.34 -18.54 6.37
N SER A 329 -11.35 -19.87 6.44
CA SER A 329 -10.27 -20.75 6.01
C SER A 329 -10.30 -20.91 4.48
N VAL A 330 -9.25 -20.45 3.78
CA VAL A 330 -9.19 -20.42 2.31
C VAL A 330 -7.93 -21.12 1.78
N LEU A 331 -8.12 -22.01 0.81
CA LEU A 331 -7.07 -22.65 0.04
C LEU A 331 -6.94 -21.97 -1.33
N PHE A 332 -5.75 -21.45 -1.62
CA PHE A 332 -5.38 -20.94 -2.93
C PHE A 332 -4.78 -22.11 -3.74
N ASP A 333 -5.44 -22.45 -4.83
CA ASP A 333 -5.09 -23.51 -5.78
C ASP A 333 -4.60 -22.82 -7.07
N ILE A 334 -3.29 -22.87 -7.34
CA ILE A 334 -2.63 -21.98 -8.28
C ILE A 334 -1.92 -22.78 -9.38
N ASN A 335 -2.32 -22.55 -10.63
CA ASN A 335 -1.58 -23.00 -11.80
C ASN A 335 -0.67 -21.88 -12.31
N ALA A 336 0.62 -22.15 -12.37
CA ALA A 336 1.63 -21.17 -12.76
C ALA A 336 2.44 -21.68 -13.97
N ASP A 337 2.23 -21.08 -15.14
CA ASP A 337 3.01 -21.37 -16.33
C ASP A 337 3.86 -20.15 -16.71
N SER A 338 5.18 -20.32 -16.71
CA SER A 338 6.13 -19.28 -17.08
C SER A 338 6.20 -19.02 -18.59
N LYS A 339 5.61 -19.90 -19.40
CA LYS A 339 5.49 -19.71 -20.86
C LYS A 339 4.29 -18.84 -21.24
N VAL A 340 3.44 -18.48 -20.29
CA VAL A 340 2.47 -17.39 -20.47
C VAL A 340 3.26 -16.17 -20.91
N LEU A 341 2.87 -15.63 -22.07
CA LEU A 341 3.63 -14.68 -22.91
C LEU A 341 4.30 -13.58 -22.07
N GLY A 342 5.52 -13.18 -22.47
CA GLY A 342 6.45 -12.37 -21.68
C GLY A 342 5.84 -11.23 -20.84
N GLY A 343 6.45 -10.95 -19.69
CA GLY A 343 6.04 -9.86 -18.79
C GLY A 343 5.31 -10.26 -17.51
N VAL A 344 5.32 -11.55 -17.17
CA VAL A 344 4.99 -12.04 -15.83
C VAL A 344 6.15 -11.71 -14.86
N GLN A 345 5.82 -11.42 -13.60
CA GLN A 345 6.83 -11.29 -12.54
C GLN A 345 7.49 -12.67 -12.25
N PRO A 346 8.80 -12.72 -11.94
CA PRO A 346 9.49 -13.99 -11.84
C PRO A 346 9.06 -14.80 -10.62
N PHE A 347 9.16 -16.12 -10.74
CA PHE A 347 8.90 -17.06 -9.65
C PHE A 347 9.78 -18.31 -9.79
N ALA A 348 10.15 -18.91 -8.67
CA ALA A 348 11.07 -20.05 -8.66
C ALA A 348 10.79 -21.00 -7.49
N ASN A 349 11.10 -22.29 -7.67
CA ASN A 349 11.25 -23.20 -6.54
C ASN A 349 12.53 -22.84 -5.75
N ILE A 350 12.35 -22.41 -4.51
CA ILE A 350 13.43 -21.98 -3.61
C ILE A 350 13.73 -23.00 -2.51
N SER A 351 13.15 -24.19 -2.57
CA SER A 351 13.25 -25.23 -1.53
C SER A 351 14.69 -25.54 -1.12
N ARG A 352 15.63 -25.55 -2.07
CA ARG A 352 17.05 -25.80 -1.81
C ARG A 352 17.74 -24.72 -0.98
N PHE A 353 17.18 -23.51 -0.94
CA PHE A 353 17.68 -22.37 -0.19
C PHE A 353 16.87 -22.11 1.08
N SER A 354 15.66 -22.69 1.16
CA SER A 354 14.74 -22.48 2.27
C SER A 354 15.27 -23.12 3.55
N GLN A 355 15.02 -22.47 4.68
CA GLN A 355 15.25 -23.07 6.01
C GLN A 355 14.45 -24.37 6.19
N PHE A 356 13.35 -24.54 5.44
CA PHE A 356 12.48 -25.72 5.49
C PHE A 356 12.34 -26.37 4.11
N PRO A 357 13.36 -27.09 3.60
CA PRO A 357 13.33 -27.67 2.25
C PRO A 357 12.18 -28.65 1.99
N GLN A 358 11.67 -29.27 3.06
CA GLN A 358 10.58 -30.25 3.00
C GLN A 358 9.24 -29.64 2.55
N GLU A 359 9.11 -28.32 2.65
CA GLU A 359 7.88 -27.62 2.27
C GLU A 359 7.76 -27.37 0.78
N GLU A 360 8.80 -27.70 0.01
CA GLU A 360 8.82 -27.56 -1.44
C GLU A 360 8.36 -26.16 -1.89
N GLU A 361 8.94 -25.13 -1.26
CA GLU A 361 8.53 -23.74 -1.40
C GLU A 361 8.77 -23.22 -2.81
N VAL A 362 7.71 -22.70 -3.42
CA VAL A 362 7.73 -21.91 -4.66
C VAL A 362 7.37 -20.47 -4.30
N LEU A 363 8.29 -19.56 -4.58
CA LEU A 363 8.16 -18.15 -4.24
C LEU A 363 7.88 -17.31 -5.48
N PHE A 364 6.80 -16.54 -5.45
CA PHE A 364 6.48 -15.56 -6.49
C PHE A 364 6.91 -14.17 -6.06
N MET A 365 7.48 -13.41 -6.99
CA MET A 365 7.88 -12.03 -6.77
C MET A 365 6.68 -11.14 -6.40
N ALA A 366 6.94 -10.13 -5.58
CA ALA A 366 5.95 -9.10 -5.27
C ALA A 366 5.48 -8.40 -6.57
N GLY A 367 4.18 -8.19 -6.70
CA GLY A 367 3.54 -7.64 -7.88
C GLY A 367 3.01 -8.68 -8.86
N SER A 368 3.20 -9.99 -8.62
CA SER A 368 2.61 -11.06 -9.44
C SER A 368 1.09 -10.94 -9.53
N MET A 369 0.55 -11.27 -10.70
CA MET A 369 -0.88 -11.23 -11.00
C MET A 369 -1.42 -12.61 -11.31
N PHE A 370 -2.66 -12.86 -10.91
CA PHE A 370 -3.35 -14.10 -11.20
C PHE A 370 -4.78 -13.80 -11.67
N HIS A 371 -5.31 -14.64 -12.54
CA HIS A 371 -6.71 -14.64 -12.95
C HIS A 371 -7.47 -15.68 -12.11
N ILE A 372 -8.53 -15.26 -11.43
CA ILE A 372 -9.36 -16.14 -10.60
C ILE A 372 -10.32 -16.91 -11.51
N THR A 373 -10.04 -18.19 -11.74
CA THR A 373 -10.81 -19.04 -12.63
C THR A 373 -12.07 -19.60 -11.97
N ASP A 374 -12.03 -19.84 -10.66
CA ASP A 374 -13.19 -20.33 -9.93
C ASP A 374 -13.08 -20.05 -8.43
N VAL A 375 -14.24 -19.96 -7.77
CA VAL A 375 -14.33 -19.85 -6.31
C VAL A 375 -15.33 -20.88 -5.79
N ILE A 376 -14.85 -21.82 -5.00
CA ILE A 376 -15.59 -22.99 -4.52
C ILE A 376 -15.76 -22.87 -3.01
N ASN A 377 -17.01 -22.81 -2.54
CA ASN A 377 -17.31 -22.81 -1.12
C ASN A 377 -17.35 -24.26 -0.61
N GLY A 378 -16.52 -24.59 0.37
CA GLY A 378 -16.50 -25.90 1.01
C GLY A 378 -16.84 -25.83 2.50
N ASP A 379 -17.25 -26.96 3.07
CA ASP A 379 -17.71 -27.05 4.47
C ASP A 379 -16.58 -26.85 5.49
N SER A 380 -15.36 -27.31 5.16
CA SER A 380 -14.17 -27.18 6.03
C SER A 380 -13.32 -25.98 5.68
N PHE A 381 -13.15 -25.71 4.38
CA PHE A 381 -12.43 -24.56 3.84
C PHE A 381 -12.98 -24.26 2.45
N SER A 382 -12.85 -23.01 2.01
CA SER A 382 -13.19 -22.63 0.64
C SER A 382 -11.94 -22.64 -0.24
N THR A 383 -12.10 -22.90 -1.53
CA THR A 383 -10.99 -22.98 -2.49
C THR A 383 -11.12 -21.87 -3.53
N VAL A 384 -10.04 -21.14 -3.76
CA VAL A 384 -9.93 -20.15 -4.83
C VAL A 384 -8.93 -20.68 -5.85
N LYS A 385 -9.42 -20.96 -7.05
CA LYS A 385 -8.60 -21.42 -8.17
C LYS A 385 -8.12 -20.22 -8.97
N MET A 386 -6.84 -20.17 -9.27
CA MET A 386 -6.28 -19.10 -10.08
C MET A 386 -5.15 -19.56 -10.98
N GLU A 387 -4.96 -18.80 -12.05
CA GLU A 387 -3.91 -19.03 -13.04
C GLU A 387 -3.01 -17.80 -13.11
N LEU A 388 -1.70 -18.02 -13.13
CA LEU A 388 -0.71 -16.95 -13.30
C LEU A 388 -0.93 -16.24 -14.63
N CYS A 389 -0.98 -14.91 -14.61
CA CYS A 389 -1.19 -14.11 -15.82
C CYS A 389 -0.14 -13.01 -15.98
N SER A 390 0.06 -12.60 -17.23
CA SER A 390 1.04 -11.57 -17.58
C SER A 390 0.48 -10.17 -17.43
N ASN A 391 1.36 -9.22 -17.07
CA ASN A 391 1.05 -7.80 -17.16
C ASN A 391 0.84 -7.35 -18.64
N GLU A 392 1.24 -8.18 -19.62
CA GLU A 392 1.15 -7.90 -21.05
C GLU A 392 -0.11 -8.44 -21.74
N GLU A 393 -0.82 -9.41 -21.16
CA GLU A 393 -2.07 -9.95 -21.74
C GLU A 393 -3.28 -9.02 -21.58
N ASN A 394 -3.17 -7.98 -20.76
CA ASN A 394 -4.27 -7.08 -20.44
C ASN A 394 -4.10 -5.71 -21.12
N GLU A 395 -5.22 -5.01 -21.37
CA GLU A 395 -5.29 -3.60 -21.80
C GLU A 395 -4.56 -2.61 -20.85
N LEU A 396 -3.97 -3.12 -19.77
CA LEU A 396 -3.14 -2.43 -18.79
C LEU A 396 -1.73 -2.09 -19.30
N LYS A 397 -1.18 -2.79 -20.29
CA LYS A 397 0.21 -2.51 -20.75
C LYS A 397 0.36 -1.09 -21.31
N PRO A 398 -0.50 -0.60 -22.22
CA PRO A 398 -0.48 0.79 -22.66
C PRO A 398 -0.63 1.77 -21.49
N LEU A 399 -1.47 1.44 -20.50
CA LEU A 399 -1.67 2.28 -19.32
C LEU A 399 -0.41 2.34 -18.45
N PHE A 400 0.22 1.19 -18.16
CA PHE A 400 1.49 1.14 -17.43
C PHE A 400 2.62 1.85 -18.17
N GLU A 401 2.71 1.69 -19.49
CA GLU A 401 3.68 2.41 -20.31
C GLU A 401 3.41 3.92 -20.29
N THR A 402 2.14 4.34 -20.34
CA THR A 402 1.73 5.74 -20.20
C THR A 402 2.12 6.29 -18.83
N LEU A 403 1.79 5.59 -17.74
CA LEU A 403 2.16 5.98 -16.37
C LEU A 403 3.68 6.01 -16.17
N ARG A 404 4.43 5.09 -16.79
CA ARG A 404 5.90 5.13 -16.79
C ARG A 404 6.42 6.34 -17.54
N ASN A 405 5.85 6.67 -18.69
CA ASN A 405 6.25 7.83 -19.47
C ASN A 405 5.88 9.15 -18.77
N GLU A 406 4.74 9.20 -18.09
CA GLU A 406 4.24 10.40 -17.42
C GLU A 406 4.94 10.64 -16.08
N TYR A 407 5.19 9.59 -15.30
CA TYR A 407 5.65 9.70 -13.90
C TYR A 407 7.01 9.05 -13.62
N GLY A 408 7.49 8.17 -14.50
CA GLY A 408 8.76 7.45 -14.36
C GLY A 408 10.00 8.20 -14.86
N GLY A 409 9.84 9.43 -15.37
CA GLY A 409 10.93 10.32 -15.80
C GLY A 409 11.12 10.43 -17.32
N GLU A 410 11.71 11.53 -17.79
CA GLU A 410 11.93 11.90 -19.21
C GLU A 410 12.96 11.03 -19.96
N LEU A 411 13.20 9.80 -19.53
CA LEU A 411 14.17 8.90 -20.14
C LEU A 411 13.44 7.73 -20.77
N THR A 412 13.00 7.93 -22.00
CA THR A 412 12.39 6.90 -22.86
C THR A 412 13.33 5.69 -23.02
N GLY A 413 12.84 4.51 -22.64
CA GLY A 413 13.49 3.19 -22.81
C GLY A 413 13.14 2.19 -21.70
N LYS A 414 12.89 0.92 -22.04
CA LYS A 414 12.60 -0.18 -21.07
C LYS A 414 13.75 -0.43 -20.08
N ASP A 415 14.96 0.02 -20.41
CA ASP A 415 16.22 -0.32 -19.73
C ASP A 415 16.91 0.86 -19.04
N LYS A 416 16.24 2.01 -18.87
CA LYS A 416 16.84 3.17 -18.19
C LYS A 416 16.55 3.18 -16.70
N GLU A 417 17.62 3.42 -15.94
CA GLU A 417 17.69 3.46 -14.48
C GLU A 417 16.69 4.48 -13.90
N ALA A 418 15.93 4.08 -12.88
CA ALA A 418 14.97 4.95 -12.23
C ALA A 418 15.66 5.85 -11.20
N SER A 419 15.53 7.17 -11.37
CA SER A 419 16.15 8.12 -10.44
C SER A 419 15.33 8.32 -9.16
N LEU A 420 16.01 8.78 -8.10
CA LEU A 420 15.35 9.19 -6.85
C LEU A 420 14.29 10.29 -7.07
N ASN A 421 14.47 11.12 -8.10
CA ASN A 421 13.46 12.08 -8.51
C ASN A 421 12.19 11.40 -9.03
N SER A 422 12.31 10.37 -9.86
CA SER A 422 11.15 9.62 -10.40
C SER A 422 10.39 8.93 -9.27
N PHE A 423 11.12 8.36 -8.30
CA PHE A 423 10.52 7.84 -7.07
C PHE A 423 9.72 8.91 -6.32
N GLY A 424 10.30 10.10 -6.11
CA GLY A 424 9.60 11.23 -5.50
C GLY A 424 8.34 11.67 -6.28
N VAL A 425 8.38 11.67 -7.61
CA VAL A 425 7.23 12.02 -8.46
C VAL A 425 6.08 11.02 -8.28
N VAL A 426 6.35 9.72 -8.27
CA VAL A 426 5.31 8.71 -8.02
C VAL A 426 4.71 8.87 -6.62
N LEU A 427 5.53 9.12 -5.59
CA LEU A 427 5.03 9.41 -4.25
C LEU A 427 4.17 10.67 -4.20
N PHE A 428 4.55 11.70 -4.94
CA PHE A 428 3.77 12.93 -5.05
C PHE A 428 2.38 12.66 -5.68
N ASN A 429 2.31 11.85 -6.74
CA ASN A 429 1.05 11.46 -7.38
C ASN A 429 0.19 10.53 -6.50
N MET A 430 0.84 9.70 -5.68
CA MET A 430 0.17 8.96 -4.60
C MET A 430 -0.31 9.86 -3.44
N LYS A 431 -0.19 11.19 -3.57
CA LYS A 431 -0.53 12.21 -2.56
C LYS A 431 0.29 12.11 -1.26
N LYS A 432 1.42 11.38 -1.28
CA LYS A 432 2.38 11.29 -0.16
C LYS A 432 3.37 12.46 -0.18
N PHE A 433 2.84 13.68 -0.10
CA PHE A 433 3.61 14.92 -0.35
C PHE A 433 4.80 15.13 0.58
N HIS A 434 4.67 14.82 1.88
CA HIS A 434 5.77 14.96 2.84
C HIS A 434 6.92 14.00 2.54
N THR A 435 6.61 12.74 2.25
CA THR A 435 7.61 11.72 1.90
C THR A 435 8.29 12.08 0.57
N ALA A 436 7.53 12.52 -0.43
CA ALA A 436 8.05 13.01 -1.70
C ALA A 436 9.02 14.18 -1.51
N ASP A 437 8.67 15.19 -0.70
CA ASP A 437 9.52 16.34 -0.37
C ASP A 437 10.89 15.90 0.18
N ARG A 438 10.88 14.94 1.12
CA ARG A 438 12.12 14.41 1.72
C ARG A 438 13.03 13.79 0.66
N PHE A 439 12.49 13.01 -0.27
CA PHE A 439 13.27 12.39 -1.33
C PHE A 439 13.74 13.39 -2.40
N PHE A 440 12.93 14.40 -2.73
CA PHE A 440 13.36 15.48 -3.63
C PHE A 440 14.52 16.30 -3.03
N ARG A 441 14.49 16.57 -1.72
CA ARG A 441 15.61 17.24 -1.03
C ARG A 441 16.84 16.37 -0.99
N ARG A 442 16.68 15.07 -0.70
CA ARG A 442 17.78 14.12 -0.70
C ARG A 442 18.52 14.14 -2.03
N ILE A 443 17.83 14.01 -3.17
CA ILE A 443 18.49 14.07 -4.48
C ILE A 443 19.13 15.44 -4.75
N TYR A 444 18.49 16.54 -4.34
CA TYR A 444 19.01 17.90 -4.52
C TYR A 444 20.34 18.15 -3.76
N TYR A 445 20.49 17.59 -2.56
CA TYR A 445 21.70 17.72 -1.75
C TYR A 445 22.78 16.68 -2.06
N GLU A 446 22.41 15.49 -2.55
CA GLU A 446 23.37 14.45 -2.95
C GLU A 446 24.01 14.71 -4.33
N THR A 447 23.34 15.46 -5.21
CA THR A 447 23.82 15.75 -6.57
C THR A 447 24.72 16.99 -6.62
N SER A 448 25.65 17.01 -7.59
CA SER A 448 26.51 18.16 -7.87
C SER A 448 25.70 19.44 -8.13
N THR A 449 26.28 20.61 -7.86
CA THR A 449 25.68 21.91 -8.16
C THR A 449 25.52 22.19 -9.66
N ASP A 450 26.23 21.43 -10.50
CA ASP A 450 26.20 21.53 -11.98
C ASP A 450 25.28 20.46 -12.61
N ASP A 451 24.48 19.72 -11.82
CA ASP A 451 23.53 18.75 -12.38
C ASP A 451 22.42 19.49 -13.18
N PRO A 452 22.24 19.22 -14.49
CA PRO A 452 21.23 19.86 -15.32
C PRO A 452 19.79 19.68 -14.80
N ASN A 453 19.53 18.67 -13.99
CA ASN A 453 18.20 18.38 -13.43
C ASN A 453 17.91 19.14 -12.13
N ARG A 454 18.83 19.94 -11.58
CA ARG A 454 18.62 20.67 -10.32
C ARG A 454 17.40 21.58 -10.36
N ALA A 455 17.16 22.26 -11.49
CA ALA A 455 15.97 23.08 -11.68
C ALA A 455 14.68 22.27 -11.48
N ARG A 456 14.66 21.02 -11.96
CA ARG A 456 13.52 20.09 -11.79
C ARG A 456 13.36 19.65 -10.34
N TYR A 457 14.45 19.34 -9.65
CA TYR A 457 14.41 19.00 -8.22
C TYR A 457 13.84 20.17 -7.41
N CYS A 458 14.33 21.40 -7.64
CA CYS A 458 13.81 22.61 -7.01
C CYS A 458 12.30 22.80 -7.30
N GLN A 459 11.87 22.61 -8.55
CA GLN A 459 10.45 22.69 -8.91
C GLN A 459 9.62 21.66 -8.11
N ASN A 460 10.10 20.42 -8.02
CA ASN A 460 9.40 19.34 -7.32
C ASN A 460 9.33 19.57 -5.80
N ILE A 461 10.40 20.08 -5.18
CA ILE A 461 10.39 20.53 -3.77
C ILE A 461 9.36 21.67 -3.59
N GLY A 462 9.37 22.65 -4.49
CA GLY A 462 8.41 23.76 -4.48
C GLY A 462 6.95 23.29 -4.61
N ASN A 463 6.70 22.28 -5.45
CA ASN A 463 5.39 21.65 -5.59
C ASN A 463 4.97 20.92 -4.33
N ALA A 464 5.85 20.12 -3.72
CA ALA A 464 5.55 19.42 -2.47
C ALA A 464 5.25 20.41 -1.33
N ALA A 465 6.01 21.51 -1.23
CA ALA A 465 5.75 22.60 -0.29
C ALA A 465 4.39 23.30 -0.56
N LEU A 466 4.03 23.52 -1.83
CA LEU A 466 2.74 24.11 -2.22
C LEU A 466 1.56 23.23 -1.74
N HIS A 467 1.61 21.93 -2.01
CA HIS A 467 0.54 20.98 -1.67
C HIS A 467 0.41 20.72 -0.16
N THR A 468 1.46 20.99 0.61
CA THR A 468 1.46 20.92 2.08
C THR A 468 1.18 22.26 2.76
N GLY A 469 0.84 23.31 1.99
CA GLY A 469 0.47 24.63 2.50
C GLY A 469 1.64 25.54 2.89
N ARG A 470 2.90 25.13 2.66
CA ARG A 470 4.11 25.91 2.93
C ARG A 470 4.39 26.90 1.80
N TYR A 471 3.52 27.90 1.65
CA TYR A 471 3.53 28.81 0.50
C TYR A 471 4.80 29.67 0.36
N GLU A 472 5.34 30.20 1.47
CA GLU A 472 6.55 31.02 1.41
C GLU A 472 7.78 30.18 1.04
N GLU A 473 7.87 28.96 1.56
CA GLU A 473 8.92 28.01 1.17
C GLU A 473 8.80 27.63 -0.31
N SER A 474 7.58 27.37 -0.78
CA SER A 474 7.30 27.07 -2.19
C SER A 474 7.80 28.19 -3.11
N ALA A 475 7.58 29.46 -2.75
CA ALA A 475 8.08 30.61 -3.49
C ALA A 475 9.61 30.58 -3.64
N VAL A 476 10.33 30.38 -2.52
CA VAL A 476 11.80 30.32 -2.50
C VAL A 476 12.32 29.22 -3.40
N TRP A 477 11.69 28.04 -3.39
CA TRP A 477 12.12 26.93 -4.23
C TRP A 477 11.83 27.15 -5.72
N TYR A 478 10.74 27.83 -6.06
CA TYR A 478 10.49 28.21 -7.46
C TYR A 478 11.45 29.29 -7.97
N ASP A 479 11.84 30.25 -7.13
CA ASP A 479 12.86 31.23 -7.49
C ASP A 479 14.22 30.54 -7.71
N ARG A 480 14.61 29.62 -6.81
CA ARG A 480 15.80 28.76 -7.01
C ARG A 480 15.72 27.92 -8.28
N ALA A 481 14.55 27.40 -8.63
CA ALA A 481 14.38 26.62 -9.86
C ALA A 481 14.65 27.47 -11.11
N LEU A 482 14.23 28.74 -11.12
CA LEU A 482 14.50 29.68 -12.21
C LEU A 482 15.97 30.09 -12.28
N GLU A 483 16.61 30.34 -11.14
CA GLU A 483 18.07 30.60 -11.08
C GLU A 483 18.87 29.45 -11.71
N GLN A 484 18.46 28.20 -11.43
CA GLN A 484 19.06 27.01 -12.03
C GLN A 484 18.78 26.91 -13.53
N CYS A 485 17.60 27.33 -14.00
CA CYS A 485 17.33 27.41 -15.43
C CYS A 485 18.24 28.45 -16.13
N GLU A 486 18.44 29.60 -15.51
CA GLU A 486 19.31 30.65 -16.05
C GLU A 486 20.77 30.20 -16.10
N SER A 487 21.27 29.54 -15.04
CA SER A 487 22.67 29.08 -14.98
C SER A 487 23.01 28.02 -16.02
N HIS A 488 22.06 27.15 -16.38
CA HIS A 488 22.25 26.08 -17.37
C HIS A 488 21.86 26.50 -18.80
N GLY A 489 21.54 27.78 -19.03
CA GLY A 489 21.18 28.28 -20.36
C GLY A 489 19.82 27.81 -20.86
N TYR A 490 18.90 27.42 -19.97
CA TYR A 490 17.53 27.00 -20.30
C TYR A 490 16.59 28.18 -20.58
N MET A 491 17.07 29.16 -21.34
CA MET A 491 16.25 30.28 -21.81
C MET A 491 15.18 29.77 -22.78
N ASP A 492 13.91 30.09 -22.50
CA ASP A 492 12.76 29.62 -23.26
C ASP A 492 12.66 28.09 -23.34
N HIS A 493 12.98 27.40 -22.24
CA HIS A 493 12.85 25.95 -22.12
C HIS A 493 11.48 25.54 -21.51
N PRO A 494 10.91 24.36 -21.85
CA PRO A 494 9.64 23.90 -21.26
C PRO A 494 9.64 23.86 -19.73
N LEU A 495 10.80 23.57 -19.12
CA LEU A 495 10.97 23.60 -17.66
C LEU A 495 10.74 25.00 -17.07
N GLN A 496 11.25 26.05 -17.71
CA GLN A 496 11.04 27.43 -17.28
C GLN A 496 9.55 27.81 -17.34
N ALA A 497 8.86 27.41 -18.42
CA ALA A 497 7.41 27.61 -18.55
C ALA A 497 6.61 26.85 -17.47
N ASN A 498 7.00 25.60 -17.16
CA ASN A 498 6.42 24.83 -16.08
C ASN A 498 6.58 25.52 -14.72
N ILE A 499 7.78 26.06 -14.43
CA ILE A 499 8.03 26.79 -13.18
C ILE A 499 7.14 28.04 -13.09
N HIS A 500 7.00 28.81 -14.17
CA HIS A 500 6.08 29.96 -14.18
C HIS A 500 4.61 29.56 -14.01
N LEU A 501 4.18 28.44 -14.58
CA LEU A 501 2.83 27.92 -14.40
C LEU A 501 2.55 27.59 -12.92
N VAL A 502 3.46 26.90 -12.25
CA VAL A 502 3.28 26.53 -10.83
C VAL A 502 3.43 27.73 -9.89
N ARG A 503 4.27 28.73 -10.21
CA ARG A 503 4.27 30.03 -9.52
C ARG A 503 2.94 30.76 -9.64
N GLY A 504 2.33 30.72 -10.83
CA GLY A 504 0.98 31.24 -11.03
C GLY A 504 -0.03 30.58 -10.09
N ASN A 505 0.04 29.26 -9.92
CA ASN A 505 -0.80 28.51 -8.99
C ASN A 505 -0.56 28.91 -7.53
N LEU A 506 0.71 29.05 -7.12
CA LEU A 506 1.07 29.55 -5.79
C LEU A 506 0.47 30.93 -5.52
N TYR A 507 0.67 31.89 -6.43
CA TYR A 507 0.12 33.24 -6.26
C TYR A 507 -1.41 33.29 -6.33
N SER A 508 -2.02 32.39 -7.11
CA SER A 508 -3.47 32.17 -7.14
C SER A 508 -3.99 31.73 -5.77
N MET A 509 -3.33 30.76 -5.12
CA MET A 509 -3.67 30.32 -3.76
C MET A 509 -3.46 31.43 -2.71
N GLN A 510 -2.43 32.25 -2.87
CA GLN A 510 -2.18 33.42 -2.02
C GLN A 510 -3.06 34.65 -2.35
N ASN A 511 -3.99 34.56 -3.30
CA ASN A 511 -4.82 35.68 -3.76
C ASN A 511 -4.06 36.89 -4.36
N LYS A 512 -2.81 36.70 -4.78
CA LYS A 512 -1.95 37.74 -5.39
C LYS A 512 -2.23 37.84 -6.90
N ARG A 513 -3.36 38.48 -7.24
CA ARG A 513 -3.91 38.54 -8.63
C ARG A 513 -2.88 38.91 -9.69
N ARG A 514 -2.16 40.01 -9.50
CA ARG A 514 -1.23 40.53 -10.50
C ARG A 514 -0.12 39.52 -10.79
N GLN A 515 0.54 39.05 -9.73
CA GLN A 515 1.64 38.08 -9.84
C GLN A 515 1.17 36.73 -10.42
N ALA A 516 -0.04 36.28 -10.10
CA ALA A 516 -0.60 35.07 -10.68
C ALA A 516 -0.79 35.21 -12.20
N LEU A 517 -1.44 36.29 -12.65
CA LEU A 517 -1.68 36.55 -14.08
C LEU A 517 -0.38 36.80 -14.84
N ASP A 518 0.56 37.55 -14.27
CA ASP A 518 1.87 37.78 -14.87
C ASP A 518 2.61 36.45 -15.07
N SER A 519 2.62 35.58 -14.05
CA SER A 519 3.26 34.25 -14.14
C SER A 519 2.60 33.35 -15.18
N TYR A 520 1.26 33.29 -15.23
CA TYR A 520 0.54 32.51 -16.23
C TYR A 520 0.80 33.04 -17.67
N ASN A 521 0.85 34.36 -17.85
CA ASN A 521 1.15 34.97 -19.15
C ASN A 521 2.59 34.71 -19.60
N THR A 522 3.56 34.72 -18.68
CA THR A 522 4.94 34.33 -18.99
C THR A 522 5.02 32.87 -19.44
N ALA A 523 4.37 31.95 -18.70
CA ALA A 523 4.30 30.54 -19.10
C ALA A 523 3.67 30.35 -20.48
N LEU A 524 2.54 31.03 -20.76
CA LEU A 524 1.88 31.02 -22.07
C LEU A 524 2.80 31.50 -23.19
N THR A 525 3.55 32.58 -22.96
CA THR A 525 4.45 33.16 -23.96
C THR A 525 5.57 32.18 -24.32
N ILE A 526 6.16 31.53 -23.31
CA ILE A 526 7.21 30.54 -23.52
C ILE A 526 6.64 29.29 -24.21
N TYR A 527 5.50 28.75 -23.75
CA TYR A 527 4.88 27.57 -24.38
C TYR A 527 4.52 27.80 -25.85
N ARG A 528 3.97 28.97 -26.19
CA ARG A 528 3.69 29.35 -27.58
C ARG A 528 4.94 29.36 -28.43
N LYS A 529 6.03 29.93 -27.91
CA LYS A 529 7.31 30.01 -28.61
C LYS A 529 7.88 28.63 -28.92
N ILE A 530 7.76 27.69 -27.98
CA ILE A 530 8.36 26.34 -28.12
C ILE A 530 7.47 25.40 -28.94
N PHE A 531 6.16 25.37 -28.65
CA PHE A 531 5.25 24.33 -29.13
C PHE A 531 4.18 24.83 -30.10
N GLY A 532 4.08 26.13 -30.34
CA GLY A 532 2.99 26.74 -31.11
C GLY A 532 1.71 26.94 -30.29
N GLU A 533 0.64 27.40 -30.94
CA GLU A 533 -0.60 27.87 -30.27
C GLU A 533 -1.50 26.74 -29.72
N ASN A 534 -1.36 25.51 -30.24
CA ASN A 534 -2.28 24.40 -29.96
C ASN A 534 -1.64 23.32 -29.07
N HIS A 535 -0.74 23.67 -28.16
CA HIS A 535 -0.13 22.69 -27.27
C HIS A 535 -0.96 22.48 -25.99
N PRO A 536 -1.14 21.25 -25.46
CA PRO A 536 -1.98 20.99 -24.28
C PRO A 536 -1.60 21.82 -23.05
N ARG A 537 -0.31 22.14 -22.86
CA ARG A 537 0.16 23.00 -21.75
C ARG A 537 -0.43 24.43 -21.80
N ILE A 538 -0.78 24.93 -23.00
CA ILE A 538 -1.47 26.22 -23.17
C ILE A 538 -2.91 26.12 -22.64
N ALA A 539 -3.60 25.00 -22.91
CA ALA A 539 -4.90 24.73 -22.33
C ALA A 539 -4.82 24.70 -20.79
N THR A 540 -3.79 24.08 -20.23
CA THR A 540 -3.56 24.06 -18.77
C THR A 540 -3.42 25.48 -18.19
N CYS A 541 -2.64 26.36 -18.85
CA CYS A 541 -2.53 27.76 -18.44
C CYS A 541 -3.89 28.47 -18.40
N TYR A 542 -4.67 28.35 -19.48
CA TYR A 542 -6.00 28.95 -19.55
C TYR A 542 -6.97 28.37 -18.53
N GLY A 543 -6.92 27.05 -18.29
CA GLY A 543 -7.69 26.38 -17.24
C GLY A 543 -7.39 26.92 -15.85
N ASN A 544 -6.10 27.11 -15.52
CA ASN A 544 -5.70 27.67 -14.23
C ASN A 544 -6.16 29.12 -14.06
N MET A 545 -6.11 29.93 -15.12
CA MET A 545 -6.68 31.27 -15.13
C MET A 545 -8.20 31.23 -14.92
N ALA A 546 -8.92 30.35 -15.63
CA ALA A 546 -10.36 30.16 -15.46
C ALA A 546 -10.71 29.81 -14.00
N ALA A 547 -10.01 28.85 -13.40
CA ALA A 547 -10.20 28.45 -12.01
C ALA A 547 -9.93 29.61 -11.02
N PHE A 548 -8.88 30.40 -11.26
CA PHE A 548 -8.57 31.59 -10.47
C PHE A 548 -9.72 32.62 -10.49
N PHE A 549 -10.26 32.92 -11.67
CA PHE A 549 -11.40 33.85 -11.79
C PHE A 549 -12.70 33.28 -11.21
N ARG A 550 -12.95 31.97 -11.36
CA ARG A 550 -14.12 31.27 -10.80
C ARG A 550 -14.15 31.37 -9.28
N ARG A 551 -13.03 31.08 -8.60
CA ARG A 551 -12.91 31.19 -7.12
C ARG A 551 -13.25 32.59 -6.60
N ARG A 552 -13.09 33.60 -7.45
CA ARG A 552 -13.40 35.00 -7.16
C ARG A 552 -14.75 35.48 -7.68
N LYS A 553 -15.59 34.56 -8.17
CA LYS A 553 -16.93 34.84 -8.72
C LYS A 553 -16.93 35.77 -9.94
N TYR A 554 -15.80 35.92 -10.62
CA TYR A 554 -15.73 36.59 -11.93
C TYR A 554 -16.10 35.59 -13.02
N TYR A 555 -17.35 35.12 -13.01
CA TYR A 555 -17.82 33.99 -13.80
C TYR A 555 -17.71 34.22 -15.32
N ARG A 556 -17.97 35.44 -15.80
CA ARG A 556 -17.82 35.77 -17.24
C ARG A 556 -16.37 35.65 -17.72
N THR A 557 -15.42 36.27 -17.01
CA THR A 557 -14.00 36.15 -17.36
C THR A 557 -13.50 34.72 -17.21
N SER A 558 -14.00 33.98 -16.21
CA SER A 558 -13.70 32.56 -16.05
C SER A 558 -14.20 31.73 -17.23
N LEU A 559 -15.42 32.00 -17.71
CA LEU A 559 -16.01 31.35 -18.88
C LEU A 559 -15.16 31.57 -20.13
N GLU A 560 -14.75 32.82 -20.41
CA GLU A 560 -13.88 33.14 -21.55
C GLU A 560 -12.56 32.35 -21.54
N TYR A 561 -11.91 32.24 -20.37
CA TYR A 561 -10.68 31.44 -20.26
C TYR A 561 -10.94 29.94 -20.35
N CYS A 562 -12.07 29.44 -19.82
CA CYS A 562 -12.44 28.04 -19.93
C CYS A 562 -12.75 27.64 -21.38
N GLU A 563 -13.42 28.50 -22.14
CA GLU A 563 -13.68 28.32 -23.58
C GLU A 563 -12.37 28.27 -24.37
N ARG A 564 -11.41 29.15 -24.07
CA ARG A 564 -10.06 29.11 -24.68
C ARG A 564 -9.31 27.83 -24.35
N ALA A 565 -9.36 27.38 -23.10
CA ALA A 565 -8.74 26.14 -22.66
C ALA A 565 -9.32 24.94 -23.42
N LEU A 566 -10.65 24.84 -23.47
CA LEU A 566 -11.35 23.77 -24.19
C LEU A 566 -11.07 23.80 -25.69
N ASN A 567 -10.99 24.99 -26.30
CA ASN A 567 -10.67 25.13 -27.72
C ASN A 567 -9.27 24.57 -28.02
N VAL A 568 -8.25 24.97 -27.25
CA VAL A 568 -6.89 24.43 -27.40
C VAL A 568 -6.87 22.92 -27.15
N ALA A 569 -7.51 22.46 -26.08
CA ALA A 569 -7.58 21.05 -25.72
C ALA A 569 -8.18 20.19 -26.85
N ASN A 570 -9.31 20.59 -27.44
CA ASN A 570 -9.94 19.88 -28.57
C ASN A 570 -9.04 19.77 -29.81
N HIS A 571 -8.14 20.73 -30.04
CA HIS A 571 -7.19 20.67 -31.18
C HIS A 571 -5.95 19.84 -30.88
N SER A 572 -5.65 19.59 -29.60
CA SER A 572 -4.35 19.12 -29.14
C SER A 572 -4.36 17.73 -28.49
N LEU A 573 -5.52 17.29 -28.03
CA LEU A 573 -5.71 16.05 -27.29
C LEU A 573 -6.60 15.08 -28.07
N PRO A 574 -6.41 13.75 -27.90
CA PRO A 574 -7.36 12.76 -28.40
C PRO A 574 -8.77 13.00 -27.87
N GLU A 575 -9.79 12.62 -28.65
CA GLU A 575 -11.20 12.90 -28.31
C GLU A 575 -11.66 12.29 -26.98
N ILE A 576 -11.01 11.21 -26.54
CA ILE A 576 -11.31 10.51 -25.27
C ILE A 576 -10.41 10.94 -24.10
N HIS A 577 -9.63 12.02 -24.24
CA HIS A 577 -8.69 12.42 -23.20
C HIS A 577 -9.39 12.97 -21.94
N PRO A 578 -9.02 12.53 -20.72
CA PRO A 578 -9.68 12.92 -19.46
C PRO A 578 -9.75 14.43 -19.21
N ASP A 579 -8.71 15.20 -19.56
CA ASP A 579 -8.74 16.67 -19.46
C ASP A 579 -9.95 17.31 -20.17
N LEU A 580 -10.46 16.71 -21.25
CA LEU A 580 -11.65 17.20 -21.94
C LEU A 580 -12.91 17.07 -21.06
N ILE A 581 -12.99 16.05 -20.19
CA ILE A 581 -14.06 15.92 -19.18
C ILE A 581 -13.99 17.12 -18.24
N PHE A 582 -12.81 17.40 -17.68
CA PHE A 582 -12.61 18.51 -16.75
C PHE A 582 -13.00 19.87 -17.35
N TYR A 583 -12.59 20.15 -18.59
CA TYR A 583 -12.90 21.42 -19.25
C TYR A 583 -14.39 21.56 -19.59
N ASN A 584 -15.02 20.51 -20.12
CA ASN A 584 -16.46 20.54 -20.42
C ASN A 584 -17.29 20.70 -19.14
N LEU A 585 -16.96 19.96 -18.08
CA LEU A 585 -17.66 20.03 -16.82
C LEU A 585 -17.46 21.40 -16.13
N SER A 586 -16.24 21.94 -16.16
CA SER A 586 -15.95 23.28 -15.63
C SER A 586 -16.76 24.35 -16.34
N LEU A 587 -16.89 24.23 -17.67
CA LEU A 587 -17.68 25.16 -18.47
C LEU A 587 -19.17 25.04 -18.17
N ALA A 588 -19.72 23.83 -18.07
CA ALA A 588 -21.11 23.60 -17.67
C ALA A 588 -21.43 24.21 -16.29
N LYS A 589 -20.56 24.01 -15.29
CA LYS A 589 -20.69 24.60 -13.95
C LYS A 589 -20.65 26.14 -14.00
N LEU A 590 -19.81 26.74 -14.86
CA LEU A 590 -19.76 28.20 -15.05
C LEU A 590 -21.04 28.75 -15.70
N LEU A 591 -21.60 28.02 -16.67
CA LEU A 591 -22.86 28.39 -17.33
C LEU A 591 -24.06 28.35 -16.36
N LEU A 592 -24.09 27.37 -15.45
CA LEU A 592 -25.08 27.29 -14.38
C LEU A 592 -25.05 28.53 -13.47
N GLU A 593 -23.84 28.96 -13.07
CA GLU A 593 -23.66 30.12 -12.18
C GLU A 593 -24.12 31.43 -12.84
N LEU A 594 -24.05 31.51 -14.17
CA LEU A 594 -24.50 32.68 -14.92
C LEU A 594 -26.03 32.75 -15.10
N ARG A 595 -26.80 31.69 -14.79
CA ARG A 595 -28.29 31.61 -14.73
C ARG A 595 -29.12 32.18 -15.91
N HIS A 596 -28.49 32.65 -16.99
CA HIS A 596 -29.17 33.40 -18.05
C HIS A 596 -29.37 32.54 -19.31
N ARG A 597 -30.34 31.60 -19.28
CA ARG A 597 -30.80 30.82 -20.46
C ARG A 597 -29.78 29.90 -21.14
N GLU A 598 -28.57 29.76 -20.60
CA GLU A 598 -27.53 28.88 -21.14
C GLU A 598 -27.59 27.45 -20.58
N LEU A 599 -28.70 27.06 -19.95
CA LEU A 599 -28.89 25.71 -19.38
C LEU A 599 -28.77 24.61 -20.45
N GLN A 600 -29.24 24.87 -21.67
CA GLN A 600 -29.08 23.93 -22.79
C GLN A 600 -27.61 23.78 -23.23
N ARG A 601 -26.84 24.88 -23.23
CA ARG A 601 -25.39 24.81 -23.46
C ARG A 601 -24.71 24.03 -22.33
N ALA A 602 -25.08 24.28 -21.08
CA ALA A 602 -24.55 23.56 -19.92
C ALA A 602 -24.84 22.06 -19.99
N LEU A 603 -26.06 21.69 -20.40
CA LEU A 603 -26.46 20.30 -20.62
C LEU A 603 -25.59 19.63 -21.68
N GLY A 604 -25.47 20.25 -22.87
CA GLY A 604 -24.66 19.68 -23.95
C GLY A 604 -23.18 19.48 -23.58
N HIS A 605 -22.59 20.39 -22.80
CA HIS A 605 -21.23 20.20 -22.29
C HIS A 605 -21.15 19.07 -21.25
N THR A 606 -22.16 18.92 -20.39
CA THR A 606 -22.20 17.84 -19.40
C THR A 606 -22.44 16.47 -20.07
N GLU A 607 -23.25 16.42 -21.12
CA GLU A 607 -23.45 15.23 -21.96
C GLU A 607 -22.16 14.83 -22.68
N LYS A 608 -21.43 15.79 -23.25
CA LYS A 608 -20.11 15.52 -23.85
C LYS A 608 -19.12 15.02 -22.81
N ALA A 609 -19.09 15.60 -21.61
CA ALA A 609 -18.24 15.12 -20.52
C ALA A 609 -18.61 13.67 -20.12
N LEU A 610 -19.90 13.33 -20.07
CA LEU A 610 -20.37 11.98 -19.80
C LEU A 610 -19.97 11.00 -20.91
N GLU A 611 -20.12 11.37 -22.17
CA GLU A 611 -19.74 10.53 -23.31
C GLU A 611 -18.23 10.21 -23.28
N ILE A 612 -17.40 11.22 -23.01
CA ILE A 612 -15.95 11.03 -22.88
C ILE A 612 -15.65 10.15 -21.65
N ALA A 613 -16.26 10.43 -20.50
CA ALA A 613 -16.09 9.66 -19.27
C ALA A 613 -16.47 8.18 -19.44
N GLN A 614 -17.50 7.88 -20.22
CA GLN A 614 -17.91 6.51 -20.53
C GLN A 614 -16.90 5.78 -21.44
N LYS A 615 -16.19 6.52 -22.29
CA LYS A 615 -15.22 5.98 -23.26
C LYS A 615 -13.76 6.01 -22.74
N ALA A 616 -13.47 6.83 -21.74
CA ALA A 616 -12.12 7.06 -21.24
C ALA A 616 -11.66 5.94 -20.28
N ILE A 617 -10.43 5.47 -20.50
CA ILE A 617 -9.75 4.40 -19.75
C ILE A 617 -9.09 4.98 -18.47
N SER A 618 -9.56 6.07 -17.87
CA SER A 618 -8.99 6.57 -16.61
C SER A 618 -9.94 7.45 -15.78
N THR A 619 -11.24 7.35 -16.02
CA THR A 619 -12.21 8.19 -15.32
C THR A 619 -12.47 7.67 -13.91
N GLU A 620 -12.21 8.50 -12.90
CA GLU A 620 -12.43 8.12 -11.50
C GLU A 620 -13.93 8.09 -11.16
N GLN A 621 -14.34 7.26 -10.20
CA GLN A 621 -15.73 7.25 -9.69
C GLN A 621 -16.19 8.65 -9.24
N MET A 622 -15.28 9.46 -8.69
CA MET A 622 -15.58 10.84 -8.32
C MET A 622 -15.92 11.73 -9.52
N GLU A 623 -15.35 11.49 -10.71
CA GLU A 623 -15.68 12.24 -11.92
C GLU A 623 -17.13 11.96 -12.37
N PHE A 624 -17.58 10.70 -12.31
CA PHE A 624 -18.98 10.35 -12.58
C PHE A 624 -19.94 10.99 -11.59
N ILE A 625 -19.61 10.97 -10.29
CA ILE A 625 -20.39 11.67 -9.26
C ILE A 625 -20.51 13.16 -9.61
N ASP A 626 -19.40 13.77 -10.03
CA ASP A 626 -19.34 15.17 -10.39
C ASP A 626 -20.18 15.49 -11.65
N ILE A 627 -20.14 14.64 -12.67
CA ILE A 627 -20.95 14.74 -13.90
C ILE A 627 -22.43 14.57 -13.57
N TYR A 628 -22.82 13.51 -12.86
CA TYR A 628 -24.20 13.22 -12.51
C TYR A 628 -24.81 14.29 -11.60
N SER A 629 -24.04 14.78 -10.61
CA SER A 629 -24.52 15.89 -9.77
C SER A 629 -24.73 17.17 -10.58
N THR A 630 -23.87 17.43 -11.58
CA THR A 630 -24.01 18.59 -12.46
C THR A 630 -25.23 18.43 -13.36
N MET A 631 -25.49 17.24 -13.91
CA MET A 631 -26.73 16.96 -14.65
C MET A 631 -27.97 17.16 -13.77
N GLY A 632 -27.97 16.62 -12.55
CA GLY A 632 -29.06 16.78 -11.59
C GLY A 632 -29.36 18.25 -11.28
N GLN A 633 -28.32 19.08 -11.11
CA GLN A 633 -28.45 20.53 -10.91
C GLN A 633 -29.00 21.27 -12.15
N ILE A 634 -28.58 20.88 -13.36
CA ILE A 634 -29.09 21.46 -14.60
C ILE A 634 -30.59 21.20 -14.74
N TYR A 635 -31.02 19.94 -14.57
CA TYR A 635 -32.44 19.59 -14.66
C TYR A 635 -33.28 20.24 -13.55
N GLU A 636 -32.74 20.39 -12.33
CA GLU A 636 -33.40 21.16 -11.26
C GLU A 636 -33.61 22.63 -11.67
N CYS A 637 -32.59 23.25 -12.29
CA CYS A 637 -32.69 24.62 -12.80
C CYS A 637 -33.64 24.76 -14.00
N MET A 638 -33.88 23.67 -14.74
CA MET A 638 -34.86 23.60 -15.83
C MET A 638 -36.28 23.29 -15.35
N HIS A 639 -36.48 23.03 -14.06
CA HIS A 639 -37.75 22.57 -13.47
C HIS A 639 -38.20 21.17 -13.93
N ASP A 640 -37.28 20.35 -14.42
CA ASP A 640 -37.50 18.94 -14.74
C ASP A 640 -37.04 18.08 -13.57
N PHE A 641 -37.94 17.94 -12.59
CA PHE A 641 -37.63 17.24 -11.34
C PHE A 641 -37.49 15.72 -11.53
N GLU A 642 -38.15 15.14 -12.53
CA GLU A 642 -38.07 13.71 -12.81
C GLU A 642 -36.66 13.31 -13.25
N ASN A 643 -36.10 14.02 -14.25
CA ASN A 643 -34.73 13.79 -14.69
C ASN A 643 -33.72 14.20 -13.62
N SER A 644 -33.98 15.26 -12.84
CA SER A 644 -33.12 15.64 -11.72
C SER A 644 -32.97 14.51 -10.70
N THR A 645 -34.09 13.90 -10.27
CA THR A 645 -34.09 12.75 -9.35
C THR A 645 -33.38 11.54 -9.94
N LEU A 646 -33.58 11.25 -11.22
CA LEU A 646 -32.88 10.15 -11.90
C LEU A 646 -31.36 10.28 -11.80
N TRP A 647 -30.80 11.47 -12.05
CA TRP A 647 -29.36 11.69 -11.98
C TRP A 647 -28.82 11.69 -10.55
N TYR A 648 -29.57 12.20 -9.57
CA TYR A 648 -29.17 12.10 -8.17
C TYR A 648 -29.18 10.65 -7.66
N ASN A 649 -30.15 9.84 -8.07
CA ASN A 649 -30.17 8.40 -7.73
C ASN A 649 -28.92 7.67 -8.28
N LYS A 650 -28.39 8.09 -9.44
CA LYS A 650 -27.12 7.56 -9.97
C LYS A 650 -25.91 7.97 -9.13
N VAL A 651 -25.94 9.15 -8.49
CA VAL A 651 -24.91 9.57 -7.53
C VAL A 651 -24.96 8.68 -6.28
N ASP A 652 -26.16 8.45 -5.73
CA ASP A 652 -26.35 7.63 -4.54
C ASP A 652 -25.93 6.17 -4.78
N ALA A 653 -26.20 5.63 -5.98
CA ALA A 653 -25.75 4.30 -6.39
C ALA A 653 -24.21 4.14 -6.41
N LEU A 654 -23.46 5.23 -6.58
CA LEU A 654 -22.00 5.25 -6.56
C LEU A 654 -21.42 5.55 -5.16
N GLY A 655 -22.25 5.54 -4.11
CA GLY A 655 -21.79 5.80 -2.73
C GLY A 655 -21.53 7.28 -2.43
N GLY A 656 -22.09 8.20 -3.23
CA GLY A 656 -22.09 9.62 -2.91
C GLY A 656 -22.73 9.86 -1.55
N LEU A 657 -22.06 10.63 -0.68
CA LEU A 657 -22.60 11.08 0.61
C LEU A 657 -24.05 11.56 0.44
N GLN A 658 -24.95 11.05 1.31
CA GLN A 658 -26.35 11.47 1.49
C GLN A 658 -26.54 12.97 1.23
N THR A 659 -26.86 13.34 -0.01
CA THR A 659 -27.14 14.73 -0.40
C THR A 659 -28.57 14.89 -0.93
N ALA A 660 -29.21 13.80 -1.34
CA ALA A 660 -30.60 13.80 -1.80
C ALA A 660 -31.62 13.97 -0.65
N ASP A 661 -31.44 13.27 0.48
CA ASP A 661 -32.50 13.20 1.51
C ASP A 661 -32.71 14.49 2.31
N VAL A 662 -31.68 15.31 2.51
CA VAL A 662 -31.79 16.53 3.34
C VAL A 662 -32.29 17.75 2.56
N ARG A 663 -32.03 17.83 1.24
CA ARG A 663 -32.44 18.99 0.43
C ARG A 663 -33.85 18.87 -0.14
N ILE A 664 -34.31 17.65 -0.42
CA ILE A 664 -35.65 17.41 -0.98
C ILE A 664 -36.72 17.54 0.12
N GLN A 665 -36.47 17.06 1.34
CA GLN A 665 -37.41 17.24 2.46
C GLN A 665 -37.58 18.69 2.91
N GLN A 666 -36.58 19.56 2.72
CA GLN A 666 -36.69 20.98 3.10
C GLN A 666 -37.45 21.84 2.07
N LYS A 667 -37.58 21.40 0.81
CA LYS A 667 -38.35 22.10 -0.22
C LYS A 667 -39.78 21.60 -0.38
N TRP A 668 -40.11 20.39 0.08
CA TRP A 668 -41.50 19.91 0.10
C TRP A 668 -42.32 20.46 1.29
N ASN A 669 -41.66 21.03 2.30
CA ASN A 669 -42.27 21.63 3.49
C ASN A 669 -42.33 23.17 3.49
N LYS A 670 -42.11 23.83 2.34
CA LYS A 670 -42.29 25.27 2.11
C LYS A 670 -42.98 25.49 0.78
#